data_AF-A0A815CLX8-F1
#
_entry.id   AF-A0A815CLX8-F1
#
_cell.length_a   1.000
_cell.length_b   1.000
_cell.length_c   1.000
_cell.angle_alpha   90.00
_cell.angle_beta   90.00
_cell.angle_gamma   90.00
#
_symmetry.space_group_name_H-M   'P 1'
#
loop_
_entity.id
_entity.type
_entity.pdbx_description
1 polymer ?
#
loop_
_entity_poly.entity_id
_entity_poly.type
_entity_poly.pdbx_seq_one_letter_code
_entity_poly.pdbx_strand_id
1 'polypeptide(L)'
;MSEFLIPKERDCADLHATLNQLKPDSYEKLYCFLYQAPNYLEKIWDPFLLATEYMRMGAPNQHWKIEDGNSNFDMCDTYPPLIYVPTLTSKAMLFGSSKFRSRGRLPVLTYLHANGASVTRCSQPLSGFSARCQEDEQLLQCILKTNPHSNTMYIIDTRPRINAVANRAAGKGYENEGYYSNIQFKFCPIENIHIMRSSLQKLLEVSDMKNPTMNQYLDALDSSSWLQHIKSVLDAAIFIARVIDIEKKNVLVHCSDGWDRTAQCCSLSSLLLCPYYRSIHGFRMLIEKEWLSFGHKFSDRCGHTTTSDNKEQSPVFLQFIEAVWQLSQIYPTAFEFNERFLISLHDHSHSCQYGNFIGNCEKDRLDLCVKERTYSFWNFILQNVNDFKNPLFRPQSSYASEVLLPVINAQTLKFWLSMYHRFDSALLPKENISNTLTRLVDHTTSLSDHARLLEKRIRELNSTFDNNQTTTSSSSTTTSNEGVDDSDIEKRNHHNNICLPEFDSGLSDVDISQARITDSISSKLNTILQPPPSLSDVESGFSGDYSPHNKALSSSFILPHQSSIDLNDIPTLERIALELNSIALDWRSYNAPVHCACSLPFDSAQRKDYLISFFLVIATIFIIYLIFGWNIHLIGNFIGFLVSFYVVLLAIDLSLTNNDAKWFIYWIVYVLFGFFDYLCDSLHLNLRFFCFAKFIFLIWLVIPHMIYDNILVYYKTIHQFILNYFQPNPKFYNAKAGQCIIDDANLYDQYSNPLDREYDLGRDGAFVGYRILIGQFYKSGDMKAPIEALEIKGFSVKNVKHEIDFISELRSNHYQIAWVISSSSIDSKSFISTLIDFHSNGGAVFLFADNVPYVSHASEFLYKKFGIVLAGDYQGNKTLAFNEDGYFQAGRFGQHEIFTGIKHLFEGVTICHPVYSMLTNRRSITTLATATDGNPCIIAFDPPIGSTEGRLCLDCGFTKLFINWNSAGTARFIVNASCWLARAAK
;
A
#
# COMPACT_ATOMS: atom_id res chain seq x y z
N MET A 1 22.60 -18.40 9.80
CA MET A 1 22.44 -19.62 10.65
C MET A 1 23.73 -19.86 11.45
N SER A 2 23.69 -20.17 12.76
CA SER A 2 24.92 -20.42 13.55
C SER A 2 25.31 -21.90 13.47
N GLU A 3 26.43 -22.21 12.82
CA GLU A 3 26.97 -23.58 12.74
C GLU A 3 27.92 -23.83 13.93
N PHE A 4 27.63 -24.84 14.74
CA PHE A 4 28.49 -25.26 15.84
C PHE A 4 29.31 -26.49 15.42
N LEU A 5 30.64 -26.36 15.44
CA LEU A 5 31.54 -27.50 15.32
C LEU A 5 31.82 -28.09 16.71
N ILE A 6 31.27 -29.26 16.99
CA ILE A 6 31.52 -29.99 18.24
C ILE A 6 32.56 -31.08 17.97
N PRO A 7 33.80 -30.96 18.49
CA PRO A 7 34.91 -31.84 18.09
C PRO A 7 34.72 -33.32 18.44
N LYS A 8 33.89 -33.64 19.45
CA LYS A 8 33.63 -35.00 19.91
C LYS A 8 32.22 -35.42 19.49
N GLU A 9 32.12 -36.54 18.78
CA GLU A 9 30.85 -37.10 18.33
C GLU A 9 29.89 -37.39 19.48
N ARG A 10 30.39 -37.91 20.61
CA ARG A 10 29.58 -38.15 21.81
C ARG A 10 28.93 -36.87 22.33
N ASP A 11 29.70 -35.81 22.50
CA ASP A 11 29.20 -34.53 23.00
C ASP A 11 28.18 -33.93 22.00
N CYS A 12 28.41 -34.12 20.69
CA CYS A 12 27.49 -33.72 19.64
C CYS A 12 26.17 -34.50 19.70
N ALA A 13 26.23 -35.82 19.89
CA ALA A 13 25.06 -36.69 20.03
C ALA A 13 24.26 -36.34 21.29
N ASP A 14 24.94 -36.13 22.42
CA ASP A 14 24.33 -35.73 23.69
C ASP A 14 23.65 -34.35 23.58
N LEU A 15 24.30 -33.38 22.93
CA LEU A 15 23.70 -32.06 22.68
C LEU A 15 22.50 -32.17 21.74
N HIS A 16 22.62 -32.89 20.62
CA HIS A 16 21.53 -33.05 19.66
C HIS A 16 20.32 -33.76 20.30
N ALA A 17 20.55 -34.78 21.13
CA ALA A 17 19.49 -35.43 21.90
C ALA A 17 18.83 -34.45 22.87
N THR A 18 19.61 -33.66 23.60
CA THR A 18 19.11 -32.65 24.55
C THR A 18 18.29 -31.57 23.84
N LEU A 19 18.77 -31.02 22.72
CA LEU A 19 18.05 -30.02 21.94
C LEU A 19 16.72 -30.54 21.39
N ASN A 20 16.66 -31.81 20.98
CA ASN A 20 15.40 -32.41 20.55
C ASN A 20 14.44 -32.68 21.72
N GLN A 21 14.96 -33.05 22.90
CA GLN A 21 14.14 -33.20 24.12
C GLN A 21 13.56 -31.87 24.62
N LEU A 22 14.27 -30.76 24.41
CA LEU A 22 13.82 -29.42 24.77
C LEU A 22 12.73 -28.87 23.83
N LYS A 23 12.43 -29.54 22.70
CA LYS A 23 11.33 -29.16 21.83
C LYS A 23 9.98 -29.57 22.47
N PRO A 24 9.11 -28.62 22.82
CA PRO A 24 7.89 -28.91 23.54
C PRO A 24 6.87 -29.60 22.62
N ASP A 25 6.27 -30.69 23.11
CA ASP A 25 5.23 -31.47 22.43
C ASP A 25 3.81 -31.07 22.84
N SER A 26 3.69 -30.18 23.81
CA SER A 26 2.44 -29.75 24.45
C SER A 26 2.60 -28.33 25.00
N TYR A 27 1.49 -27.63 25.18
CA TYR A 27 1.51 -26.24 25.67
C TYR A 27 2.12 -26.13 27.07
N GLU A 28 1.82 -27.07 27.97
CA GLU A 28 2.27 -27.04 29.37
C GLU A 28 3.78 -27.17 29.52
N LYS A 29 4.48 -27.70 28.52
CA LYS A 29 5.94 -27.80 28.48
C LYS A 29 6.63 -26.59 27.86
N LEU A 30 5.86 -25.60 27.36
CA LEU A 30 6.43 -24.36 26.86
C LEU A 30 7.13 -23.59 27.99
N TYR A 31 8.19 -22.87 27.62
CA TYR A 31 9.05 -22.18 28.59
C TYR A 31 8.27 -21.22 29.51
N CYS A 32 7.24 -20.54 29.03
CA CYS A 32 6.43 -19.59 29.80
C CYS A 32 5.74 -20.20 31.03
N PHE A 33 5.43 -21.49 31.01
CA PHE A 33 4.84 -22.20 32.16
C PHE A 33 5.89 -22.65 33.17
N LEU A 34 7.15 -22.76 32.75
CA LEU A 34 8.30 -23.12 33.57
C LEU A 34 9.08 -21.88 34.06
N TYR A 35 8.90 -20.75 33.37
CA TYR A 35 9.63 -19.53 33.60
C TYR A 35 9.32 -18.97 35.00
N GLN A 36 10.39 -18.67 35.74
CA GLN A 36 10.34 -17.98 37.02
C GLN A 36 11.07 -16.66 36.86
N ALA A 37 10.33 -15.55 36.97
CA ALA A 37 10.92 -14.24 36.89
C ALA A 37 11.70 -13.92 38.19
N PRO A 38 12.69 -13.01 38.14
CA PRO A 38 13.36 -12.52 39.34
C PRO A 38 12.37 -11.90 40.36
N ASN A 39 12.73 -11.88 41.64
CA ASN A 39 11.86 -11.53 42.79
C ASN A 39 11.06 -10.20 42.70
N TYR A 40 11.38 -9.29 41.77
CA TYR A 40 10.68 -8.01 41.58
C TYR A 40 9.55 -8.05 40.54
N LEU A 41 9.41 -9.16 39.80
CA LEU A 41 8.38 -9.33 38.78
C LEU A 41 7.24 -10.19 39.34
N GLU A 42 6.13 -9.55 39.70
CA GLU A 42 4.92 -10.27 40.09
C GLU A 42 4.20 -10.84 38.86
N LYS A 43 3.51 -11.98 39.02
CA LYS A 43 2.61 -12.56 38.00
C LYS A 43 1.29 -11.78 37.90
N ILE A 44 1.36 -10.46 37.90
CA ILE A 44 0.18 -9.61 37.73
C ILE A 44 -0.07 -9.46 36.24
N TRP A 45 -1.24 -9.87 35.76
CA TRP A 45 -1.70 -9.47 34.45
C TRP A 45 -2.55 -8.21 34.61
N ASP A 46 -2.12 -7.12 33.98
CA ASP A 46 -2.96 -5.92 33.91
C ASP A 46 -4.29 -6.27 33.21
N PRO A 47 -5.45 -5.92 33.80
CA PRO A 47 -6.75 -6.26 33.23
C PRO A 47 -6.93 -5.63 31.85
N PHE A 48 -6.67 -6.43 30.81
CA PHE A 48 -7.13 -6.11 29.45
C PHE A 48 -8.65 -6.15 29.44
N LEU A 49 -9.26 -4.98 29.29
CA LEU A 49 -10.71 -4.84 29.18
C LEU A 49 -11.04 -4.37 27.78
N LEU A 50 -11.44 -5.28 26.91
CA LEU A 50 -11.87 -4.95 25.55
C LEU A 50 -12.97 -3.86 25.55
N ALA A 51 -13.83 -3.86 26.57
CA ALA A 51 -14.88 -2.87 26.75
C ALA A 51 -14.36 -1.43 26.91
N THR A 52 -13.22 -1.21 27.57
CA THR A 52 -12.66 0.15 27.73
C THR A 52 -12.17 0.72 26.40
N GLU A 53 -11.65 -0.14 25.52
CA GLU A 53 -11.22 0.26 24.18
C GLU A 53 -12.39 0.65 23.28
N TYR A 54 -13.47 -0.13 23.28
CA TYR A 54 -14.67 0.28 22.54
C TYR A 54 -15.29 1.54 23.14
N MET A 55 -15.29 1.70 24.46
CA MET A 55 -15.77 2.92 25.12
C MET A 55 -14.96 4.14 24.69
N ARG A 56 -13.63 4.02 24.57
CA ARG A 56 -12.74 5.06 24.04
C ARG A 56 -13.10 5.46 22.61
N MET A 57 -13.51 4.50 21.78
CA MET A 57 -14.02 4.76 20.42
C MET A 57 -15.47 5.27 20.38
N GLY A 58 -16.13 5.41 21.54
CA GLY A 58 -17.52 5.86 21.65
C GLY A 58 -18.55 4.77 21.42
N ALA A 59 -18.23 3.50 21.66
CA ALA A 59 -19.16 2.37 21.62
C ALA A 59 -19.23 1.64 22.98
N PRO A 60 -20.41 1.24 23.49
CA PRO A 60 -21.71 1.29 22.83
C PRO A 60 -22.27 2.72 22.70
N ASN A 61 -23.15 2.91 21.71
CA ASN A 61 -23.86 4.15 21.43
C ASN A 61 -25.22 3.84 20.79
N GLN A 62 -25.87 4.84 20.20
CA GLN A 62 -27.17 4.67 19.54
C GLN A 62 -27.14 3.66 18.35
N HIS A 63 -25.99 3.50 17.69
CA HIS A 63 -25.83 2.66 16.50
C HIS A 63 -25.17 1.30 16.79
N TRP A 64 -24.34 1.21 17.83
CA TRP A 64 -23.56 0.02 18.18
C TRP A 64 -23.83 -0.42 19.61
N LYS A 65 -24.07 -1.71 19.83
CA LYS A 65 -24.27 -2.32 21.15
C LYS A 65 -23.27 -3.44 21.42
N ILE A 66 -23.09 -3.73 22.71
CA ILE A 66 -22.39 -4.93 23.19
C ILE A 66 -23.35 -6.11 23.05
N GLU A 67 -22.85 -7.25 22.57
CA GLU A 67 -23.57 -8.52 22.55
C GLU A 67 -22.75 -9.58 23.30
N ASP A 68 -23.42 -10.25 24.24
CA ASP A 68 -22.86 -11.26 25.14
C ASP A 68 -23.14 -12.70 24.68
N GLY A 69 -23.79 -12.88 23.53
CA GLY A 69 -24.12 -14.17 22.95
C GLY A 69 -22.92 -15.07 22.62
N ASN A 70 -21.68 -14.58 22.68
CA ASN A 70 -20.46 -15.39 22.54
C ASN A 70 -19.70 -15.61 23.87
N SER A 71 -20.28 -15.29 25.02
CA SER A 71 -19.64 -15.42 26.34
C SER A 71 -19.10 -16.82 26.65
N ASN A 72 -19.79 -17.86 26.16
CA ASN A 72 -19.38 -19.26 26.25
C ASN A 72 -18.68 -19.80 25.00
N PHE A 73 -18.34 -18.93 24.03
CA PHE A 73 -17.70 -19.31 22.77
C PHE A 73 -18.55 -20.20 21.84
N ASP A 74 -19.87 -20.24 22.04
CA ASP A 74 -20.79 -21.10 21.27
C ASP A 74 -21.06 -20.58 19.85
N MET A 75 -21.05 -19.25 19.66
CA MET A 75 -21.33 -18.63 18.36
C MET A 75 -20.08 -18.66 17.47
N CYS A 76 -18.92 -18.35 18.05
CA CYS A 76 -17.63 -18.44 17.41
C CYS A 76 -16.53 -18.65 18.46
N ASP A 77 -15.92 -19.83 18.40
CA ASP A 77 -14.87 -20.25 19.33
C ASP A 77 -13.54 -19.51 19.21
N THR A 78 -13.35 -18.82 18.08
CA THR A 78 -12.14 -18.05 17.77
C THR A 78 -12.34 -16.54 17.86
N TYR A 79 -13.49 -16.08 18.34
CA TYR A 79 -13.80 -14.67 18.63
C TYR A 79 -13.74 -14.38 20.13
N PRO A 80 -13.63 -13.11 20.52
CA PRO A 80 -13.73 -12.73 21.92
C PRO A 80 -15.11 -13.07 22.50
N PRO A 81 -15.22 -13.22 23.84
CA PRO A 81 -16.49 -13.52 24.50
C PRO A 81 -17.52 -12.39 24.35
N LEU A 82 -17.05 -11.14 24.24
CA LEU A 82 -17.87 -9.96 24.00
C LEU A 82 -17.62 -9.45 22.58
N ILE A 83 -18.69 -9.27 21.81
CA ILE A 83 -18.63 -8.72 20.45
C ILE A 83 -19.49 -7.48 20.34
N TYR A 84 -19.15 -6.60 19.40
CA TYR A 84 -19.87 -5.34 19.16
C TYR A 84 -20.56 -5.40 17.79
N VAL A 85 -21.86 -5.15 17.81
CA VAL A 85 -22.76 -5.32 16.65
C VAL A 85 -23.72 -4.14 16.53
N PRO A 86 -24.34 -3.90 15.36
CA PRO A 86 -25.32 -2.83 15.24
C PRO A 86 -26.50 -3.01 16.19
N THR A 87 -27.02 -1.92 16.76
CA THR A 87 -28.12 -1.96 17.74
C THR A 87 -29.37 -2.67 17.20
N LEU A 88 -29.62 -2.52 15.89
CA LEU A 88 -30.78 -3.09 15.16
C LEU A 88 -30.72 -4.62 14.96
N THR A 89 -29.61 -5.27 15.31
CA THR A 89 -29.45 -6.73 15.12
C THR A 89 -30.22 -7.53 16.17
N SER A 90 -30.74 -8.70 15.78
CA SER A 90 -31.37 -9.68 16.68
C SER A 90 -30.45 -10.88 16.90
N LYS A 91 -30.62 -11.61 18.02
CA LYS A 91 -29.82 -12.82 18.30
C LYS A 91 -29.95 -13.87 17.18
N ALA A 92 -31.16 -14.06 16.62
CA ALA A 92 -31.39 -14.98 15.51
C ALA A 92 -30.58 -14.60 14.26
N MET A 93 -30.49 -13.29 13.95
CA MET A 93 -29.70 -12.78 12.84
C MET A 93 -28.21 -13.08 13.02
N LEU A 94 -27.68 -12.89 14.23
CA LEU A 94 -26.27 -13.17 14.54
C LEU A 94 -25.96 -14.67 14.44
N PHE A 95 -26.81 -15.53 15.01
CA PHE A 95 -26.65 -16.98 14.88
C PHE A 95 -26.78 -17.44 13.41
N GLY A 96 -27.72 -16.90 12.64
CA GLY A 96 -27.84 -17.19 11.21
C GLY A 96 -26.60 -16.80 10.41
N SER A 97 -26.09 -15.59 10.61
CA SER A 97 -24.85 -15.12 9.98
C SER A 97 -23.64 -15.97 10.41
N SER A 98 -23.49 -16.30 11.69
CA SER A 98 -22.39 -17.15 12.18
C SER A 98 -22.34 -18.50 11.46
N LYS A 99 -23.49 -19.15 11.24
CA LYS A 99 -23.56 -20.43 10.51
C LYS A 99 -23.22 -20.29 9.02
N PHE A 100 -23.47 -19.13 8.44
CA PHE A 100 -23.16 -18.83 7.04
C PHE A 100 -21.73 -18.33 6.83
N ARG A 101 -21.02 -17.93 7.89
CA ARG A 101 -19.66 -17.40 7.83
C ARG A 101 -18.69 -18.50 8.23
N SER A 102 -17.59 -18.65 7.48
CA SER A 102 -16.60 -19.69 7.73
C SER A 102 -16.13 -19.67 9.19
N ARG A 103 -16.26 -20.81 9.89
CA ARG A 103 -15.89 -20.97 11.31
C ARG A 103 -16.66 -20.07 12.30
N GLY A 104 -17.89 -19.66 11.96
CA GLY A 104 -18.69 -18.86 12.88
C GLY A 104 -18.31 -17.37 12.90
N ARG A 105 -17.28 -16.95 12.17
CA ARG A 105 -16.68 -15.60 12.26
C ARG A 105 -17.50 -14.58 11.50
N LEU A 106 -18.62 -14.18 12.12
CA LEU A 106 -19.60 -13.22 11.63
C LEU A 106 -19.09 -11.77 11.59
N PRO A 107 -19.69 -10.88 10.80
CA PRO A 107 -19.40 -9.43 10.80
C PRO A 107 -19.57 -8.77 12.17
N VAL A 108 -18.47 -8.24 12.71
CA VAL A 108 -18.43 -7.53 14.00
C VAL A 108 -17.57 -6.27 13.91
N LEU A 109 -17.83 -5.27 14.77
CA LEU A 109 -17.10 -4.01 14.83
C LEU A 109 -15.64 -4.22 15.25
N THR A 110 -14.72 -3.59 14.52
CA THR A 110 -13.29 -3.59 14.86
C THR A 110 -12.81 -2.19 15.21
N TYR A 111 -13.27 -1.17 14.48
CA TYR A 111 -12.90 0.23 14.69
C TYR A 111 -14.08 1.15 14.36
N LEU A 112 -14.28 2.17 15.20
CA LEU A 112 -15.28 3.22 14.97
C LEU A 112 -14.57 4.57 14.92
N HIS A 113 -14.73 5.26 13.79
CA HIS A 113 -14.14 6.57 13.57
C HIS A 113 -15.04 7.68 14.14
N ALA A 114 -14.45 8.82 14.52
CA ALA A 114 -15.19 9.94 15.10
C ALA A 114 -16.25 10.54 14.15
N ASN A 115 -16.11 10.32 12.84
CA ASN A 115 -17.10 10.72 11.83
C ASN A 115 -18.29 9.74 11.69
N GLY A 116 -18.35 8.67 12.49
CA GLY A 116 -19.39 7.65 12.44
C GLY A 116 -19.14 6.50 11.46
N ALA A 117 -18.13 6.58 10.59
CA ALA A 117 -17.74 5.47 9.73
C ALA A 117 -17.06 4.37 10.54
N SER A 118 -17.29 3.11 10.15
CA SER A 118 -16.84 1.93 10.89
C SER A 118 -16.07 0.96 10.00
N VAL A 119 -15.06 0.32 10.59
CA VAL A 119 -14.43 -0.88 10.06
C VAL A 119 -14.98 -2.07 10.83
N THR A 120 -15.49 -3.04 10.09
CA THR A 120 -15.99 -4.33 10.58
C THR A 120 -15.16 -5.46 9.99
N ARG A 121 -15.09 -6.60 10.67
CA ARG A 121 -14.32 -7.76 10.22
C ARG A 121 -15.15 -9.04 10.27
N CYS A 122 -14.86 -9.97 9.36
CA CYS A 122 -15.44 -11.32 9.35
C CYS A 122 -14.55 -12.32 8.59
N SER A 123 -15.06 -13.54 8.45
CA SER A 123 -14.58 -14.54 7.48
C SER A 123 -15.41 -14.50 6.19
N GLN A 124 -14.95 -15.25 5.17
CA GLN A 124 -15.70 -15.39 3.93
C GLN A 124 -17.10 -16.01 4.15
N PRO A 125 -18.09 -15.64 3.32
CA PRO A 125 -19.38 -16.32 3.32
C PRO A 125 -19.26 -17.74 2.72
N LEU A 126 -20.13 -18.64 3.17
CA LEU A 126 -20.33 -19.98 2.64
C LEU A 126 -21.33 -19.94 1.45
N SER A 127 -21.11 -19.01 0.52
CA SER A 127 -22.04 -18.72 -0.57
C SER A 127 -22.01 -19.75 -1.70
N GLY A 128 -20.93 -20.52 -1.85
CA GLY A 128 -20.72 -21.40 -2.99
C GLY A 128 -21.04 -20.69 -4.32
N PHE A 129 -21.73 -21.38 -5.21
CA PHE A 129 -22.18 -20.77 -6.46
C PHE A 129 -23.41 -19.87 -6.28
N SER A 130 -24.35 -20.24 -5.40
CA SER A 130 -25.68 -19.61 -5.31
C SER A 130 -26.33 -19.61 -3.92
N ALA A 131 -25.66 -20.13 -2.89
CA ALA A 131 -26.19 -20.13 -1.52
C ALA A 131 -26.27 -18.70 -0.99
N ARG A 132 -27.36 -18.44 -0.27
CA ARG A 132 -27.70 -17.14 0.31
C ARG A 132 -28.10 -17.33 1.76
N CYS A 133 -27.91 -16.28 2.55
CA CYS A 133 -28.31 -16.24 3.95
C CYS A 133 -29.01 -14.91 4.21
N GLN A 134 -30.31 -14.96 4.48
CA GLN A 134 -31.11 -13.77 4.71
C GLN A 134 -30.64 -13.02 5.96
N GLU A 135 -30.26 -13.76 7.00
CA GLU A 135 -29.74 -13.21 8.25
C GLU A 135 -28.41 -12.48 8.04
N ASP A 136 -27.52 -12.99 7.19
CA ASP A 136 -26.25 -12.32 6.87
C ASP A 136 -26.48 -11.06 6.02
N GLU A 137 -27.35 -11.14 5.01
CA GLU A 137 -27.78 -9.99 4.20
C GLU A 137 -28.38 -8.89 5.10
N GLN A 138 -29.26 -9.24 6.04
CA GLN A 138 -29.84 -8.30 7.01
C GLN A 138 -28.80 -7.72 7.97
N LEU A 139 -27.83 -8.51 8.42
CA LEU A 139 -26.74 -8.05 9.28
C LEU A 139 -25.90 -6.99 8.57
N LEU A 140 -25.52 -7.22 7.31
CA LEU A 140 -24.79 -6.23 6.52
C LEU A 140 -25.61 -4.97 6.26
N GLN A 141 -26.92 -5.08 6.05
CA GLN A 141 -27.80 -3.91 5.98
C GLN A 141 -27.88 -3.15 7.31
N CYS A 142 -27.83 -3.84 8.45
CA CYS A 142 -27.75 -3.19 9.76
C CYS A 142 -26.43 -2.44 9.93
N ILE A 143 -25.30 -3.04 9.49
CA ILE A 143 -23.98 -2.38 9.49
C ILE A 143 -24.01 -1.13 8.60
N LEU A 144 -24.54 -1.22 7.38
CA LEU A 144 -24.70 -0.07 6.49
C LEU A 144 -25.44 1.08 7.20
N LYS A 145 -26.55 0.79 7.88
CA LYS A 145 -27.39 1.77 8.58
C LYS A 145 -26.76 2.38 9.84
N THR A 146 -25.63 1.87 10.32
CA THR A 146 -24.92 2.50 11.46
C THR A 146 -24.30 3.85 11.10
N ASN A 147 -24.09 4.11 9.81
CA ASN A 147 -23.55 5.37 9.32
C ASN A 147 -24.61 6.10 8.47
N PRO A 148 -25.32 7.08 9.05
CA PRO A 148 -26.38 7.82 8.33
C PRO A 148 -25.84 8.74 7.24
N HIS A 149 -24.52 8.98 7.17
CA HIS A 149 -23.90 9.86 6.18
C HIS A 149 -23.62 9.20 4.84
N SER A 150 -23.80 7.88 4.73
CA SER A 150 -23.60 7.15 3.47
C SER A 150 -24.64 6.07 3.25
N ASN A 151 -25.15 6.04 2.02
CA ASN A 151 -26.07 5.00 1.56
C ASN A 151 -25.34 3.78 1.00
N THR A 152 -24.01 3.75 1.01
CA THR A 152 -23.20 2.65 0.48
C THR A 152 -22.05 2.28 1.42
N MET A 153 -21.68 1.00 1.46
CA MET A 153 -20.51 0.52 2.20
C MET A 153 -19.59 -0.32 1.31
N TYR A 154 -18.32 -0.45 1.69
CA TYR A 154 -17.37 -1.32 0.99
C TYR A 154 -17.30 -2.70 1.63
N ILE A 155 -17.19 -3.74 0.80
CA ILE A 155 -16.68 -5.05 1.21
C ILE A 155 -15.31 -5.24 0.57
N ILE A 156 -14.30 -5.48 1.40
CA ILE A 156 -12.93 -5.70 0.99
C ILE A 156 -12.56 -7.15 1.25
N ASP A 157 -12.36 -7.88 0.16
CA ASP A 157 -11.77 -9.20 0.19
C ASP A 157 -10.28 -9.10 -0.07
N THR A 158 -9.47 -9.45 0.93
CA THR A 158 -8.02 -9.30 0.84
C THR A 158 -7.34 -10.43 0.03
N ARG A 159 -8.10 -11.26 -0.69
CA ARG A 159 -7.54 -12.33 -1.51
C ARG A 159 -7.32 -11.86 -2.95
N PRO A 160 -6.35 -12.44 -3.67
CA PRO A 160 -6.35 -12.43 -5.12
C PRO A 160 -7.68 -13.01 -5.64
N ARG A 161 -8.23 -12.42 -6.69
CA ARG A 161 -9.53 -12.82 -7.26
C ARG A 161 -9.57 -14.31 -7.61
N ILE A 162 -8.49 -14.86 -8.15
CA ILE A 162 -8.37 -16.29 -8.51
C ILE A 162 -8.57 -17.17 -7.27
N ASN A 163 -7.93 -16.83 -6.15
CA ASN A 163 -8.06 -17.56 -4.90
C ASN A 163 -9.48 -17.46 -4.32
N ALA A 164 -10.15 -16.31 -4.47
CA ALA A 164 -11.54 -16.16 -4.05
C ALA A 164 -12.50 -17.02 -4.89
N VAL A 165 -12.30 -17.08 -6.21
CA VAL A 165 -13.07 -17.94 -7.13
C VAL A 165 -12.83 -19.43 -6.85
N ALA A 166 -11.59 -19.83 -6.57
CA ALA A 166 -11.28 -21.22 -6.19
C ALA A 166 -11.99 -21.62 -4.89
N ASN A 167 -12.02 -20.75 -3.87
CA ASN A 167 -12.79 -20.99 -2.65
C ASN A 167 -14.30 -21.06 -2.93
N ARG A 168 -14.80 -20.27 -3.88
CA ARG A 168 -16.19 -20.33 -4.32
C ARG A 168 -16.57 -21.71 -4.88
N ALA A 169 -15.69 -22.30 -5.68
CA ALA A 169 -15.88 -23.65 -6.21
C ALA A 169 -15.92 -24.72 -5.10
N ALA A 170 -15.24 -24.48 -3.97
CA ALA A 170 -15.24 -25.35 -2.79
C ALA A 170 -16.43 -25.12 -1.84
N GLY A 171 -17.48 -24.40 -2.27
CA GLY A 171 -18.66 -24.13 -1.44
C GLY A 171 -18.52 -22.93 -0.49
N LYS A 172 -17.41 -22.18 -0.56
CA LYS A 172 -17.21 -20.92 0.16
C LYS A 172 -17.46 -19.75 -0.81
N GLY A 173 -16.74 -18.63 -0.72
CA GLY A 173 -16.81 -17.62 -1.77
C GLY A 173 -16.70 -16.21 -1.25
N TYR A 174 -17.47 -15.32 -1.86
CA TYR A 174 -17.54 -13.90 -1.56
C TYR A 174 -18.96 -13.40 -1.87
N GLU A 175 -19.28 -12.20 -1.40
CA GLU A 175 -20.58 -11.55 -1.51
C GLU A 175 -20.90 -11.18 -2.96
N ASN A 176 -22.09 -11.55 -3.42
CA ASN A 176 -22.55 -11.22 -4.77
C ASN A 176 -23.31 -9.88 -4.76
N GLU A 177 -22.84 -8.89 -5.51
CA GLU A 177 -23.46 -7.55 -5.60
C GLU A 177 -24.95 -7.58 -5.97
N GLY A 178 -25.43 -8.63 -6.65
CA GLY A 178 -26.85 -8.81 -6.96
C GLY A 178 -27.74 -9.18 -5.76
N TYR A 179 -27.17 -9.71 -4.68
CA TYR A 179 -27.90 -10.05 -3.44
C TYR A 179 -27.65 -9.03 -2.33
N TYR A 180 -26.46 -8.44 -2.33
CA TYR A 180 -26.02 -7.47 -1.35
C TYR A 180 -26.17 -6.05 -1.91
N SER A 181 -27.38 -5.50 -1.83
CA SER A 181 -27.66 -4.14 -2.31
C SER A 181 -26.85 -3.08 -1.56
N ASN A 182 -26.47 -2.01 -2.25
CA ASN A 182 -25.75 -0.86 -1.69
C ASN A 182 -24.34 -1.17 -1.14
N ILE A 183 -23.72 -2.23 -1.67
CA ILE A 183 -22.36 -2.62 -1.34
C ILE A 183 -21.45 -2.43 -2.57
N GLN A 184 -20.25 -1.93 -2.33
CA GLN A 184 -19.18 -1.81 -3.31
C GLN A 184 -18.11 -2.86 -3.00
N PHE A 185 -17.93 -3.84 -3.87
CA PHE A 185 -16.98 -4.92 -3.64
C PHE A 185 -15.59 -4.55 -4.18
N LYS A 186 -14.53 -4.85 -3.43
CA LYS A 186 -13.14 -4.65 -3.86
C LYS A 186 -12.23 -5.80 -3.43
N PHE A 187 -11.39 -6.25 -4.37
CA PHE A 187 -10.27 -7.13 -4.06
C PHE A 187 -9.02 -6.32 -3.71
N CYS A 188 -8.36 -6.68 -2.62
CA CYS A 188 -7.03 -6.21 -2.24
C CYS A 188 -6.08 -7.42 -2.24
N PRO A 189 -5.36 -7.70 -3.33
CA PRO A 189 -4.70 -9.00 -3.52
C PRO A 189 -3.52 -9.19 -2.56
N ILE A 190 -3.74 -9.92 -1.46
CA ILE A 190 -2.68 -10.36 -0.54
C ILE A 190 -2.64 -11.89 -0.56
N GLU A 191 -1.48 -12.44 -0.91
CA GLU A 191 -1.27 -13.88 -1.06
C GLU A 191 -1.50 -14.67 0.24
N ASN A 192 -1.61 -15.99 0.11
CA ASN A 192 -1.87 -16.88 1.24
C ASN A 192 -0.61 -17.16 2.09
N ILE A 193 -0.80 -17.81 3.24
CA ILE A 193 0.26 -18.13 4.20
C ILE A 193 1.43 -18.96 3.61
N HIS A 194 1.17 -19.81 2.62
CA HIS A 194 2.20 -20.65 2.02
C HIS A 194 3.14 -19.83 1.13
N ILE A 195 2.60 -18.86 0.39
CA ILE A 195 3.39 -17.91 -0.40
C ILE A 195 4.22 -17.02 0.54
N MET A 196 3.64 -16.52 1.64
CA MET A 196 4.37 -15.69 2.60
C MET A 196 5.51 -16.45 3.28
N ARG A 197 5.30 -17.72 3.63
CA ARG A 197 6.37 -18.60 4.14
C ARG A 197 7.49 -18.77 3.12
N SER A 198 7.15 -19.09 1.87
CA SER A 198 8.15 -19.26 0.81
C SER A 198 8.92 -17.96 0.52
N SER A 199 8.23 -16.82 0.56
CA SER A 199 8.83 -15.50 0.37
C SER A 199 9.86 -15.18 1.46
N LEU A 200 9.52 -15.40 2.74
CA LEU A 200 10.48 -15.22 3.84
C LEU A 200 11.66 -16.19 3.73
N GLN A 201 11.42 -17.45 3.36
CA GLN A 201 12.52 -18.41 3.18
C GLN A 201 13.54 -17.90 2.14
N LYS A 202 13.06 -17.46 0.98
CA LYS A 202 13.93 -16.85 -0.05
C LYS A 202 14.64 -15.60 0.46
N LEU A 203 13.96 -14.75 1.23
CA LEU A 203 14.57 -13.55 1.82
C LEU A 203 15.73 -13.91 2.75
N LEU A 204 15.56 -14.92 3.60
CA LEU A 204 16.59 -15.40 4.51
C LEU A 204 17.78 -16.01 3.73
N GLU A 205 17.51 -16.70 2.62
CA GLU A 205 18.56 -17.18 1.70
C GLU A 205 19.39 -16.03 1.12
N VAL A 206 18.79 -14.85 0.87
CA VAL A 206 19.54 -13.64 0.47
C VAL A 206 20.49 -13.18 1.58
N SER A 207 20.01 -13.15 2.81
CA SER A 207 20.81 -12.75 3.98
C SER A 207 21.96 -13.71 4.30
N ASP A 208 21.82 -14.99 3.94
CA ASP A 208 22.88 -16.00 4.12
C ASP A 208 23.90 -16.04 2.94
N MET A 209 23.74 -15.20 1.90
CA MET A 209 24.67 -15.15 0.77
C MET A 209 26.07 -14.67 1.17
N LYS A 210 27.10 -15.44 0.80
CA LYS A 210 28.50 -15.08 1.06
C LYS A 210 29.06 -14.21 -0.06
N ASN A 211 29.42 -12.96 0.27
CA ASN A 211 30.03 -11.98 -0.65
C ASN A 211 29.32 -11.82 -2.02
N PRO A 212 27.98 -11.60 -2.06
CA PRO A 212 27.28 -11.40 -3.33
C PRO A 212 27.70 -10.09 -4.00
N THR A 213 27.68 -10.07 -5.34
CA THR A 213 27.70 -8.79 -6.07
C THR A 213 26.38 -8.04 -5.87
N MET A 214 26.37 -6.71 -6.03
CA MET A 214 25.16 -5.91 -5.79
C MET A 214 23.98 -6.35 -6.68
N ASN A 215 24.23 -6.70 -7.95
CA ASN A 215 23.19 -7.18 -8.84
C ASN A 215 22.61 -8.52 -8.36
N GLN A 216 23.46 -9.47 -7.96
CA GLN A 216 23.00 -10.75 -7.41
C GLN A 216 22.16 -10.56 -6.14
N TYR A 217 22.55 -9.64 -5.26
CA TYR A 217 21.79 -9.32 -4.05
C TYR A 217 20.41 -8.73 -4.40
N LEU A 218 20.36 -7.76 -5.32
CA LEU A 218 19.10 -7.14 -5.74
C LEU A 218 18.17 -8.11 -6.47
N ASP A 219 18.71 -8.92 -7.38
CA ASP A 219 17.96 -9.95 -8.10
C ASP A 219 17.39 -10.98 -7.14
N ALA A 220 18.19 -11.42 -6.17
CA ALA A 220 17.73 -12.37 -5.15
C ALA A 220 16.67 -11.76 -4.22
N LEU A 221 16.85 -10.50 -3.81
CA LEU A 221 15.88 -9.76 -3.01
C LEU A 221 14.55 -9.59 -3.75
N ASP A 222 14.57 -9.22 -5.03
CA ASP A 222 13.35 -9.10 -5.84
C ASP A 222 12.68 -10.46 -6.05
N SER A 223 13.46 -11.52 -6.26
CA SER A 223 12.95 -12.91 -6.41
C SER A 223 12.25 -13.46 -5.16
N SER A 224 12.53 -12.88 -3.98
CA SER A 224 11.82 -13.18 -2.74
C SER A 224 10.40 -12.63 -2.74
N SER A 225 10.15 -11.54 -3.49
CA SER A 225 8.92 -10.75 -3.50
C SER A 225 8.48 -10.24 -2.12
N TRP A 226 9.34 -10.30 -1.10
CA TRP A 226 8.97 -9.95 0.28
C TRP A 226 8.48 -8.51 0.40
N LEU A 227 9.25 -7.54 -0.12
CA LEU A 227 8.86 -6.13 -0.11
C LEU A 227 7.59 -5.87 -0.93
N GLN A 228 7.36 -6.64 -2.00
CA GLN A 228 6.12 -6.54 -2.77
C GLN A 228 4.91 -6.99 -1.93
N HIS A 229 5.05 -8.05 -1.14
CA HIS A 229 3.99 -8.50 -0.22
C HIS A 229 3.75 -7.49 0.91
N ILE A 230 4.80 -6.91 1.51
CA ILE A 230 4.66 -5.82 2.50
C ILE A 230 3.92 -4.63 1.88
N LYS A 231 4.25 -4.28 0.63
CA LYS A 231 3.53 -3.24 -0.12
C LYS A 231 2.04 -3.56 -0.26
N SER A 232 1.68 -4.77 -0.68
CA SER A 232 0.27 -5.17 -0.87
C SER A 232 -0.53 -5.07 0.43
N VAL A 233 0.07 -5.43 1.57
CA VAL A 233 -0.55 -5.32 2.89
C VAL A 233 -0.77 -3.84 3.25
N LEU A 234 0.22 -2.99 3.04
CA LEU A 234 0.12 -1.55 3.31
C LEU A 234 -0.89 -0.86 2.38
N ASP A 235 -0.89 -1.17 1.08
CA ASP A 235 -1.84 -0.61 0.10
C ASP A 235 -3.28 -0.91 0.49
N ALA A 236 -3.57 -2.12 0.98
CA ALA A 236 -4.89 -2.51 1.46
C ALA A 236 -5.30 -1.69 2.70
N ALA A 237 -4.39 -1.55 3.67
CA ALA A 237 -4.64 -0.76 4.89
C ALA A 237 -4.84 0.73 4.61
N ILE A 238 -4.03 1.31 3.71
CA ILE A 238 -4.15 2.70 3.26
C ILE A 238 -5.48 2.90 2.54
N PHE A 239 -5.88 1.96 1.68
CA PHE A 239 -7.18 2.04 1.02
C PHE A 239 -8.33 2.06 2.04
N ILE A 240 -8.33 1.16 3.03
CA ILE A 240 -9.32 1.14 4.11
C ILE A 240 -9.35 2.49 4.85
N ALA A 241 -8.18 3.00 5.24
CA ALA A 241 -8.07 4.28 5.94
C ALA A 241 -8.64 5.44 5.12
N ARG A 242 -8.35 5.49 3.81
CA ARG A 242 -8.91 6.51 2.90
C ARG A 242 -10.43 6.43 2.80
N VAL A 243 -11.00 5.23 2.72
CA VAL A 243 -12.46 5.07 2.67
C VAL A 243 -13.13 5.55 3.95
N ILE A 244 -12.52 5.28 5.11
CA ILE A 244 -13.06 5.67 6.42
C ILE A 244 -12.95 7.18 6.64
N ASP A 245 -11.79 7.77 6.37
CA ASP A 245 -11.51 9.17 6.69
C ASP A 245 -12.05 10.13 5.61
N ILE A 246 -11.77 9.84 4.34
CA ILE A 246 -12.10 10.73 3.21
C ILE A 246 -13.52 10.46 2.71
N GLU A 247 -13.84 9.21 2.37
CA GLU A 247 -15.17 8.88 1.81
C GLU A 247 -16.26 8.75 2.89
N LYS A 248 -15.86 8.63 4.17
CA LYS A 248 -16.77 8.52 5.32
C LYS A 248 -17.77 7.37 5.17
N LYS A 249 -17.32 6.23 4.63
CA LYS A 249 -18.13 5.02 4.40
C LYS A 249 -17.76 3.89 5.34
N ASN A 250 -18.73 3.04 5.65
CA ASN A 250 -18.47 1.79 6.36
C ASN A 250 -17.69 0.81 5.48
N VAL A 251 -16.85 0.00 6.12
CA VAL A 251 -16.01 -1.01 5.47
C VAL A 251 -16.15 -2.34 6.21
N LEU A 252 -16.41 -3.42 5.49
CA LEU A 252 -16.28 -4.80 5.96
C LEU A 252 -15.02 -5.40 5.35
N VAL A 253 -14.12 -5.89 6.19
CA VAL A 253 -12.87 -6.54 5.75
C VAL A 253 -12.94 -8.03 6.05
N HIS A 254 -12.70 -8.85 5.04
CA HIS A 254 -12.52 -10.29 5.23
C HIS A 254 -11.48 -10.87 4.26
N CYS A 255 -11.14 -12.12 4.51
CA CYS A 255 -10.31 -12.91 3.60
C CYS A 255 -10.94 -14.30 3.48
N SER A 256 -10.16 -15.38 3.62
CA SER A 256 -10.70 -16.73 3.77
C SER A 256 -11.27 -16.93 5.19
N ASP A 257 -10.41 -17.08 6.20
CA ASP A 257 -10.83 -17.37 7.59
C ASP A 257 -10.93 -16.11 8.48
N GLY A 258 -10.43 -14.96 8.05
CA GLY A 258 -10.64 -13.71 8.79
C GLY A 258 -9.72 -13.48 10.01
N TRP A 259 -8.59 -14.19 10.11
CA TRP A 259 -7.64 -14.07 11.24
C TRP A 259 -6.18 -13.77 10.83
N ASP A 260 -5.84 -13.83 9.54
CA ASP A 260 -4.48 -13.55 9.05
C ASP A 260 -4.44 -12.15 8.40
N ARG A 261 -4.67 -12.08 7.08
CA ARG A 261 -4.70 -10.84 6.30
C ARG A 261 -5.72 -9.82 6.82
N THR A 262 -6.86 -10.31 7.29
CA THR A 262 -7.87 -9.44 7.93
C THR A 262 -7.32 -8.78 9.19
N ALA A 263 -6.56 -9.50 10.03
CA ALA A 263 -5.92 -8.91 11.20
C ALA A 263 -4.89 -7.85 10.78
N GLN A 264 -4.04 -8.15 9.78
CA GLN A 264 -3.08 -7.19 9.21
C GLN A 264 -3.77 -5.90 8.72
N CYS A 265 -4.82 -6.04 7.90
CA CYS A 265 -5.53 -4.89 7.33
C CYS A 265 -6.27 -4.08 8.41
N CYS A 266 -7.00 -4.72 9.31
CA CYS A 266 -7.75 -4.04 10.37
C CYS A 266 -6.81 -3.34 11.37
N SER A 267 -5.69 -3.96 11.74
CA SER A 267 -4.74 -3.34 12.67
C SER A 267 -4.00 -2.17 12.03
N LEU A 268 -3.50 -2.32 10.80
CA LEU A 268 -2.79 -1.24 10.11
C LEU A 268 -3.72 -0.09 9.74
N SER A 269 -4.94 -0.34 9.26
CA SER A 269 -5.87 0.75 8.97
C SER A 269 -6.20 1.54 10.24
N SER A 270 -6.41 0.84 11.36
CA SER A 270 -6.64 1.46 12.66
C SER A 270 -5.45 2.31 13.11
N LEU A 271 -4.23 1.82 12.92
CA LEU A 271 -2.99 2.52 13.23
C LEU A 271 -2.81 3.81 12.41
N LEU A 272 -3.16 3.77 11.13
CA LEU A 272 -3.17 4.93 10.24
C LEU A 272 -4.22 5.98 10.67
N LEU A 273 -5.41 5.51 11.04
CA LEU A 273 -6.56 6.36 11.42
C LEU A 273 -6.45 6.96 12.83
N CYS A 274 -5.86 6.25 13.79
CA CYS A 274 -5.94 6.60 15.20
C CYS A 274 -4.56 6.80 15.83
N PRO A 275 -4.19 8.03 16.23
CA PRO A 275 -2.93 8.31 16.92
C PRO A 275 -2.75 7.53 18.23
N TYR A 276 -3.85 7.19 18.93
CA TYR A 276 -3.79 6.39 20.16
C TYR A 276 -3.00 5.09 19.96
N TYR A 277 -3.25 4.36 18.86
CA TYR A 277 -2.56 3.11 18.58
C TYR A 277 -1.08 3.26 18.23
N ARG A 278 -0.57 4.48 18.06
CA ARG A 278 0.86 4.77 17.84
C ARG A 278 1.63 5.02 19.14
N SER A 279 0.93 5.11 20.27
CA SER A 279 1.54 5.05 21.60
C SER A 279 1.92 3.62 21.97
N ILE A 280 2.88 3.42 22.89
CA ILE A 280 3.25 2.09 23.40
C ILE A 280 2.02 1.38 23.99
N HIS A 281 1.24 2.11 24.79
CA HIS A 281 0.04 1.59 25.43
C HIS A 281 -1.06 1.25 24.40
N GLY A 282 -1.32 2.15 23.45
CA GLY A 282 -2.33 1.89 22.42
C GLY A 282 -1.92 0.80 21.43
N PHE A 283 -0.63 0.67 21.10
CA PHE A 283 -0.16 -0.41 20.23
C PHE A 283 -0.30 -1.79 20.90
N ARG A 284 -0.02 -1.86 22.22
CA ARG A 284 -0.38 -3.03 23.04
C ARG A 284 -1.87 -3.34 22.93
N MET A 285 -2.75 -2.35 23.11
CA MET A 285 -4.20 -2.53 23.01
C MET A 285 -4.64 -2.98 21.62
N LEU A 286 -3.99 -2.47 20.56
CA LEU A 286 -4.23 -2.89 19.18
C LEU A 286 -3.92 -4.38 18.98
N ILE A 287 -2.80 -4.87 19.52
CA ILE A 287 -2.40 -6.28 19.40
C ILE A 287 -3.33 -7.19 20.21
N GLU A 288 -3.58 -6.83 21.47
CA GLU A 288 -4.50 -7.58 22.34
C GLU A 288 -5.89 -7.69 21.70
N LYS A 289 -6.40 -6.60 21.09
CA LYS A 289 -7.67 -6.61 20.36
C LYS A 289 -7.57 -7.40 19.04
N GLU A 290 -6.85 -6.88 18.05
CA GLU A 290 -6.96 -7.32 16.65
C GLU A 290 -6.32 -8.68 16.37
N TRP A 291 -5.36 -9.09 17.19
CA TRP A 291 -4.59 -10.33 16.99
C TRP A 291 -4.92 -11.37 18.05
N LEU A 292 -4.88 -11.02 19.33
CA LEU A 292 -5.08 -12.00 20.40
C LEU A 292 -6.57 -12.31 20.60
N SER A 293 -7.40 -11.32 20.92
CA SER A 293 -8.83 -11.54 21.19
C SER A 293 -9.58 -12.06 19.96
N PHE A 294 -9.27 -11.54 18.77
CA PHE A 294 -9.85 -11.99 17.51
C PHE A 294 -9.22 -13.27 16.93
N GLY A 295 -8.36 -13.97 17.68
CA GLY A 295 -7.97 -15.34 17.39
C GLY A 295 -7.04 -15.52 16.18
N HIS A 296 -6.00 -14.69 16.07
CA HIS A 296 -4.86 -15.05 15.24
C HIS A 296 -4.17 -16.28 15.81
N LYS A 297 -3.89 -17.26 14.93
CA LYS A 297 -3.37 -18.58 15.29
C LYS A 297 -1.87 -18.56 15.62
N PHE A 298 -1.45 -17.81 16.65
CA PHE A 298 -0.02 -17.61 16.95
C PHE A 298 0.74 -18.92 17.11
N SER A 299 0.23 -19.88 17.88
CA SER A 299 0.96 -21.14 18.09
C SER A 299 1.15 -21.97 16.82
N ASP A 300 0.17 -21.97 15.92
CA ASP A 300 0.32 -22.66 14.63
C ASP A 300 1.21 -21.87 13.66
N ARG A 301 1.09 -20.54 13.63
CA ARG A 301 1.84 -19.66 12.71
C ARG A 301 3.32 -19.58 13.08
N CYS A 302 3.63 -19.58 14.38
CA CYS A 302 4.97 -19.52 14.93
C CYS A 302 5.59 -20.89 15.23
N GLY A 303 4.80 -21.98 15.17
CA GLY A 303 5.28 -23.35 15.41
C GLY A 303 5.75 -23.60 16.84
N HIS A 304 4.98 -23.16 17.84
CA HIS A 304 5.39 -23.26 19.25
C HIS A 304 5.52 -24.69 19.76
N THR A 305 4.74 -25.62 19.21
CA THR A 305 4.74 -27.04 19.61
C THR A 305 5.13 -27.93 18.44
N THR A 306 5.79 -29.06 18.70
CA THR A 306 6.14 -30.04 17.65
C THR A 306 4.92 -30.72 17.02
N THR A 307 3.76 -30.65 17.69
CA THR A 307 2.48 -31.14 17.18
C THR A 307 1.83 -30.20 16.15
N SER A 308 2.27 -28.94 16.07
CA SER A 308 1.74 -27.98 15.10
C SER A 308 2.11 -28.40 13.67
N ASP A 309 1.15 -28.37 12.75
CA ASP A 309 1.41 -28.69 11.34
C ASP A 309 2.37 -27.66 10.74
N ASN A 310 3.54 -28.11 10.27
CA ASN A 310 4.53 -27.27 9.60
C ASN A 310 3.94 -26.50 8.41
N LYS A 311 2.86 -27.00 7.78
CA LYS A 311 2.16 -26.30 6.69
C LYS A 311 1.39 -25.07 7.15
N GLU A 312 1.02 -24.97 8.42
CA GLU A 312 0.32 -23.82 9.01
C GLU A 312 1.28 -22.70 9.45
N GLN A 313 2.60 -22.95 9.52
CA GLN A 313 3.59 -21.94 9.89
C GLN A 313 3.73 -20.87 8.79
N SER A 314 3.71 -19.60 9.18
CA SER A 314 3.81 -18.47 8.27
C SER A 314 4.08 -17.15 9.00
N PRO A 315 4.88 -16.24 8.43
CA PRO A 315 5.32 -15.00 9.09
C PRO A 315 4.29 -13.86 9.02
N VAL A 316 3.02 -14.15 9.27
CA VAL A 316 1.91 -13.18 9.12
C VAL A 316 2.06 -12.01 10.10
N PHE A 317 2.40 -12.31 11.36
CA PHE A 317 2.63 -11.28 12.37
C PHE A 317 3.92 -10.49 12.09
N LEU A 318 4.99 -11.15 11.65
CA LEU A 318 6.22 -10.46 11.23
C LEU A 318 5.96 -9.47 10.09
N GLN A 319 5.16 -9.84 9.08
CA GLN A 319 4.76 -8.90 8.02
C GLN A 319 4.02 -7.67 8.56
N PHE A 320 3.17 -7.83 9.57
CA PHE A 320 2.53 -6.71 10.25
C PHE A 320 3.56 -5.84 10.98
N ILE A 321 4.46 -6.44 11.74
CA ILE A 321 5.52 -5.71 12.46
C ILE A 321 6.42 -4.95 11.48
N GLU A 322 6.80 -5.56 10.36
CA GLU A 322 7.59 -4.88 9.33
C GLU A 322 6.80 -3.77 8.65
N ALA A 323 5.51 -3.96 8.35
CA ALA A 323 4.67 -2.88 7.83
C ALA A 323 4.61 -1.68 8.79
N VAL A 324 4.55 -1.92 10.10
CA VAL A 324 4.64 -0.85 11.12
C VAL A 324 6.03 -0.22 11.13
N TRP A 325 7.09 -1.01 10.99
CA TRP A 325 8.45 -0.49 10.85
C TRP A 325 8.57 0.42 9.62
N GLN A 326 8.08 0.02 8.45
CA GLN A 326 8.07 0.85 7.24
C GLN A 326 7.35 2.19 7.49
N LEU A 327 6.19 2.16 8.17
CA LEU A 327 5.47 3.38 8.53
C LEU A 327 6.27 4.27 9.51
N SER A 328 6.99 3.68 10.47
CA SER A 328 7.86 4.42 11.38
C SER A 328 9.06 5.06 10.67
N GLN A 329 9.54 4.45 9.57
CA GLN A 329 10.57 5.04 8.72
C GLN A 329 10.04 6.22 7.89
N ILE A 330 8.79 6.13 7.43
CA ILE A 330 8.13 7.21 6.66
C ILE A 330 7.72 8.36 7.59
N TYR A 331 7.29 8.06 8.82
CA TYR A 331 6.86 9.04 9.82
C TYR A 331 7.66 8.92 11.12
N PRO A 332 8.92 9.41 11.16
CA PRO A 332 9.84 9.20 12.29
C PRO A 332 9.38 9.78 13.63
N THR A 333 8.44 10.72 13.62
CA THR A 333 7.95 11.42 14.83
C THR A 333 6.55 10.95 15.27
N ALA A 334 5.89 10.09 14.50
CA ALA A 334 4.49 9.75 14.71
C ALA A 334 4.26 8.59 15.70
N PHE A 335 5.29 7.79 15.99
CA PHE A 335 5.21 6.60 16.84
C PHE A 335 6.01 6.82 18.13
N GLU A 336 5.39 6.51 19.27
CA GLU A 336 6.03 6.62 20.59
C GLU A 336 7.08 5.53 20.79
N PHE A 337 6.90 4.37 20.17
CA PHE A 337 7.85 3.27 20.25
C PHE A 337 8.92 3.33 19.16
N ASN A 338 10.10 2.80 19.48
CA ASN A 338 11.24 2.70 18.57
C ASN A 338 11.33 1.31 17.89
N GLU A 339 12.37 1.11 17.08
CA GLU A 339 12.63 -0.15 16.39
C GLU A 339 12.88 -1.33 17.34
N ARG A 340 13.54 -1.09 18.48
CA ARG A 340 13.84 -2.13 19.48
C ARG A 340 12.57 -2.73 20.06
N PHE A 341 11.52 -1.93 20.23
CA PHE A 341 10.22 -2.41 20.66
C PHE A 341 9.61 -3.41 19.66
N LEU A 342 9.66 -3.09 18.37
CA LEU A 342 9.13 -3.95 17.30
C LEU A 342 9.92 -5.28 17.19
N ILE A 343 11.25 -5.22 17.29
CA ILE A 343 12.09 -6.42 17.28
C ILE A 343 11.83 -7.28 18.52
N SER A 344 11.71 -6.67 19.71
CA SER A 344 11.42 -7.39 20.95
C SER A 344 10.06 -8.08 20.90
N LEU A 345 9.06 -7.42 20.31
CA LEU A 345 7.73 -8.00 20.11
C LEU A 345 7.77 -9.22 19.18
N HIS A 346 8.54 -9.17 18.09
CA HIS A 346 8.77 -10.33 17.23
C HIS A 346 9.49 -11.46 17.98
N ASP A 347 10.57 -11.17 18.69
CA ASP A 347 11.34 -12.21 19.39
C ASP A 347 10.49 -12.89 20.46
N HIS A 348 9.68 -12.12 21.18
CA HIS A 348 8.82 -12.68 22.21
C HIS A 348 7.55 -13.37 21.68
N SER A 349 7.16 -13.17 20.42
CA SER A 349 6.16 -14.03 19.78
C SER A 349 6.69 -15.43 19.44
N HIS A 350 8.01 -15.63 19.39
CA HIS A 350 8.64 -16.93 19.14
C HIS A 350 9.27 -17.57 20.39
N SER A 351 9.82 -16.77 21.30
CA SER A 351 10.59 -17.24 22.48
C SER A 351 9.80 -18.14 23.43
N CYS A 352 8.46 -18.00 23.43
CA CYS A 352 7.57 -18.62 24.41
C CYS A 352 7.98 -18.32 25.87
N GLN A 353 8.66 -17.20 26.15
CA GLN A 353 9.01 -16.81 27.52
C GLN A 353 7.80 -16.23 28.28
N TYR A 354 6.91 -15.56 27.57
CA TYR A 354 5.69 -14.95 28.10
C TYR A 354 4.45 -15.63 27.52
N GLY A 355 3.33 -15.55 28.24
CA GLY A 355 2.08 -16.24 27.87
C GLY A 355 1.28 -15.59 26.75
N ASN A 356 1.51 -14.30 26.43
CA ASN A 356 0.58 -13.51 25.60
C ASN A 356 0.30 -14.14 24.23
N PHE A 357 1.32 -14.68 23.57
CA PHE A 357 1.23 -15.22 22.22
C PHE A 357 0.98 -16.74 22.19
N ILE A 358 0.68 -17.37 23.33
CA ILE A 358 0.39 -18.81 23.40
C ILE A 358 -1.09 -19.07 23.12
N GLY A 359 -1.37 -20.17 22.43
CA GLY A 359 -2.69 -20.55 21.95
C GLY A 359 -3.05 -19.90 20.60
N ASN A 360 -4.13 -20.39 19.99
CA ASN A 360 -4.60 -19.92 18.70
C ASN A 360 -5.83 -18.99 18.80
N CYS A 361 -6.47 -18.93 19.96
CA CYS A 361 -7.55 -17.99 20.24
C CYS A 361 -7.64 -17.63 21.73
N GLU A 362 -8.56 -16.71 22.06
CA GLU A 362 -8.81 -16.32 23.46
C GLU A 362 -9.33 -17.48 24.30
N LYS A 363 -10.17 -18.35 23.74
CA LYS A 363 -10.65 -19.57 24.41
C LYS A 363 -9.50 -20.48 24.83
N ASP A 364 -8.56 -20.78 23.92
CA ASP A 364 -7.38 -21.59 24.25
C ASP A 364 -6.59 -21.01 25.43
N ARG A 365 -6.43 -19.68 25.48
CA ARG A 365 -5.71 -18.99 26.57
C ARG A 365 -6.43 -19.09 27.91
N LEU A 366 -7.76 -19.10 27.90
CA LEU A 366 -8.58 -19.33 29.10
C LEU A 366 -8.47 -20.79 29.56
N ASP A 367 -8.62 -21.74 28.63
CA ASP A 367 -8.53 -23.18 28.91
C ASP A 367 -7.15 -23.58 29.46
N LEU A 368 -6.09 -22.93 28.98
CA LEU A 368 -4.71 -23.12 29.47
C LEU A 368 -4.40 -22.37 30.77
N CYS A 369 -5.30 -21.52 31.25
CA CYS A 369 -5.11 -20.62 32.41
C CYS A 369 -3.82 -19.80 32.29
N VAL A 370 -3.60 -19.18 31.12
CA VAL A 370 -2.34 -18.50 30.80
C VAL A 370 -2.06 -17.34 31.76
N LYS A 371 -3.09 -16.57 32.12
CA LYS A 371 -2.95 -15.38 32.98
C LYS A 371 -2.57 -15.75 34.41
N GLU A 372 -3.02 -16.90 34.89
CA GLU A 372 -2.77 -17.40 36.24
C GLU A 372 -1.40 -18.08 36.34
N ARG A 373 -0.94 -18.71 35.24
CA ARG A 373 0.24 -19.57 35.26
C ARG A 373 1.51 -18.92 34.74
N THR A 374 1.42 -17.91 33.88
CA THR A 374 2.55 -17.34 33.15
C THR A 374 2.74 -15.84 33.41
N TYR A 375 3.82 -15.25 32.89
CA TYR A 375 4.08 -13.81 32.96
C TYR A 375 3.64 -13.09 31.68
N SER A 376 3.29 -11.81 31.82
CA SER A 376 2.92 -10.95 30.70
C SER A 376 4.13 -10.25 30.09
N PHE A 377 4.27 -10.33 28.76
CA PHE A 377 5.25 -9.59 27.97
C PHE A 377 5.09 -8.07 28.16
N TRP A 378 3.86 -7.58 28.31
CA TRP A 378 3.59 -6.17 28.45
C TRP A 378 4.16 -5.58 29.75
N ASN A 379 4.22 -6.37 30.82
CA ASN A 379 4.85 -5.91 32.07
C ASN A 379 6.35 -5.69 31.87
N PHE A 380 7.00 -6.61 31.14
CA PHE A 380 8.40 -6.46 30.79
C PHE A 380 8.65 -5.18 29.98
N ILE A 381 7.79 -4.88 29.00
CA ILE A 381 7.86 -3.62 28.24
C ILE A 381 7.68 -2.40 29.14
N LEU A 382 6.65 -2.39 30.00
CA LEU A 382 6.33 -1.24 30.84
C LEU A 382 7.41 -0.95 31.88
N GLN A 383 8.04 -1.98 32.44
CA GLN A 383 9.17 -1.83 33.36
C GLN A 383 10.42 -1.25 32.68
N ASN A 384 10.58 -1.50 31.38
CA ASN A 384 11.72 -1.05 30.60
C ASN A 384 11.30 -0.02 29.54
N VAL A 385 10.24 0.76 29.80
CA VAL A 385 9.59 1.61 28.77
C VAL A 385 10.56 2.60 28.12
N ASN A 386 11.56 3.10 28.85
CA ASN A 386 12.53 4.06 28.36
C ASN A 386 13.40 3.48 27.22
N ASP A 387 13.73 2.18 27.27
CA ASP A 387 14.48 1.48 26.21
C ASP A 387 13.71 1.38 24.90
N PHE A 388 12.38 1.51 24.98
CA PHE A 388 11.45 1.32 23.88
C PHE A 388 10.88 2.62 23.35
N LYS A 389 11.16 3.76 23.98
CA LYS A 389 10.67 5.07 23.55
C LYS A 389 11.47 5.61 22.37
N ASN A 390 10.76 6.21 21.44
CA ASN A 390 11.31 7.00 20.36
C ASN A 390 11.51 8.45 20.86
N PRO A 391 12.76 8.94 20.94
CA PRO A 391 13.02 10.30 21.42
C PRO A 391 12.49 11.39 20.49
N LEU A 392 12.19 11.07 19.23
CA LEU A 392 11.63 12.01 18.25
C LEU A 392 10.10 12.08 18.29
N PHE A 393 9.45 11.25 19.12
CA PHE A 393 8.00 11.20 19.20
C PHE A 393 7.42 12.55 19.60
N ARG A 394 6.41 13.01 18.85
CA ARG A 394 5.66 14.23 19.16
C ARG A 394 4.28 13.87 19.72
N PRO A 395 3.99 14.19 20.99
CA PRO A 395 2.67 13.96 21.57
C PRO A 395 1.57 14.70 20.82
N GLN A 396 0.38 14.09 20.78
CA GLN A 396 -0.79 14.57 20.04
C GLN A 396 -1.29 15.96 20.45
N SER A 397 -0.94 16.46 21.64
CA SER A 397 -1.28 17.83 22.07
C SER A 397 -0.69 18.92 21.16
N SER A 398 0.30 18.58 20.32
CA SER A 398 0.97 19.54 19.44
C SER A 398 0.37 19.65 18.03
N TYR A 399 -0.47 18.69 17.59
CA TYR A 399 -1.09 18.69 16.26
C TYR A 399 -2.46 18.01 16.29
N ALA A 400 -3.49 18.69 15.78
CA ALA A 400 -4.84 18.14 15.69
C ALA A 400 -4.89 16.93 14.73
N SER A 401 -5.33 15.77 15.25
CA SER A 401 -5.83 14.58 14.53
C SER A 401 -5.22 14.31 13.14
N GLU A 402 -3.94 13.97 13.06
CA GLU A 402 -3.30 13.67 11.78
C GLU A 402 -3.46 12.19 11.43
N VAL A 403 -4.47 11.86 10.60
CA VAL A 403 -4.57 10.54 9.95
C VAL A 403 -3.37 10.37 9.03
N LEU A 404 -2.68 9.23 9.11
CA LEU A 404 -1.53 8.95 8.27
C LEU A 404 -1.98 8.31 6.95
N LEU A 405 -1.76 8.98 5.82
CA LEU A 405 -2.09 8.48 4.49
C LEU A 405 -0.84 8.55 3.57
N PRO A 406 0.15 7.65 3.76
CA PRO A 406 1.36 7.67 2.94
C PRO A 406 1.06 7.27 1.49
N VAL A 407 1.85 7.82 0.58
CA VAL A 407 1.94 7.32 -0.80
C VAL A 407 3.11 6.35 -0.86
N ILE A 408 2.84 5.07 -1.07
CA ILE A 408 3.86 4.02 -1.07
C ILE A 408 4.19 3.61 -2.51
N ASN A 409 5.45 3.87 -2.88
CA ASN A 409 6.06 3.40 -4.12
C ASN A 409 7.10 2.31 -3.80
N ALA A 410 7.53 1.54 -4.80
CA ALA A 410 8.54 0.51 -4.57
C ALA A 410 9.84 1.09 -3.96
N GLN A 411 10.22 2.30 -4.37
CA GLN A 411 11.41 3.02 -3.88
C GLN A 411 11.29 3.52 -2.44
N THR A 412 10.07 3.61 -1.89
CA THR A 412 9.87 4.08 -0.50
C THR A 412 10.09 2.99 0.53
N LEU A 413 9.96 1.71 0.13
CA LEU A 413 10.12 0.59 1.04
C LEU A 413 11.61 0.27 1.22
N LYS A 414 12.02 0.12 2.47
CA LYS A 414 13.41 -0.18 2.84
C LYS A 414 13.56 -1.66 3.21
N PHE A 415 14.74 -2.22 2.97
CA PHE A 415 15.07 -3.53 3.53
C PHE A 415 15.37 -3.38 5.03
N TRP A 416 14.72 -4.19 5.87
CA TRP A 416 14.86 -4.10 7.32
C TRP A 416 16.15 -4.78 7.83
N LEU A 417 17.27 -4.10 7.62
CA LEU A 417 18.61 -4.61 7.93
C LEU A 417 18.74 -5.10 9.39
N SER A 418 18.25 -4.31 10.35
CA SER A 418 18.33 -4.63 11.78
C SER A 418 17.46 -5.81 12.22
N MET A 419 16.57 -6.32 11.37
CA MET A 419 15.82 -7.54 11.62
C MET A 419 16.52 -8.75 10.99
N TYR A 420 16.87 -8.65 9.70
CA TYR A 420 17.35 -9.79 8.92
C TYR A 420 18.87 -10.03 9.05
N HIS A 421 19.68 -9.00 9.30
CA HIS A 421 21.15 -9.11 9.42
C HIS A 421 21.66 -8.93 10.86
N ARG A 422 20.77 -8.97 11.86
CA ARG A 422 21.12 -8.71 13.28
C ARG A 422 22.11 -9.69 13.91
N PHE A 423 22.35 -10.83 13.27
CA PHE A 423 23.27 -11.87 13.73
C PHE A 423 24.49 -12.03 12.82
N ASP A 424 24.67 -11.16 11.81
CA ASP A 424 25.83 -11.20 10.93
C ASP A 424 27.05 -10.61 11.64
N SER A 425 28.04 -11.45 11.92
CA SER A 425 29.30 -11.05 12.56
C SER A 425 30.32 -10.44 11.59
N ALA A 426 30.09 -10.52 10.27
CA ALA A 426 31.02 -10.02 9.25
C ALA A 426 30.85 -8.52 8.96
N LEU A 427 29.68 -7.96 9.28
CA LEU A 427 29.43 -6.53 9.23
C LEU A 427 29.79 -5.93 10.59
N LEU A 428 30.70 -4.95 10.62
CA LEU A 428 30.85 -4.11 11.82
C LEU A 428 29.46 -3.59 12.22
N PRO A 429 29.07 -3.63 13.51
CA PRO A 429 27.82 -3.06 13.95
C PRO A 429 27.82 -1.58 13.54
N LYS A 430 27.13 -1.24 12.45
CA LYS A 430 26.92 0.16 12.11
C LYS A 430 26.09 0.72 13.26
N GLU A 431 26.62 1.73 13.94
CA GLU A 431 25.87 2.37 15.02
C GLU A 431 24.51 2.79 14.47
N ASN A 432 23.44 2.23 15.04
CA ASN A 432 22.10 2.56 14.63
C ASN A 432 21.85 4.02 15.00
N ILE A 433 21.56 4.86 14.00
CA ILE A 433 21.30 6.30 14.17
C ILE A 433 20.26 6.54 15.27
N SER A 434 19.23 5.69 15.37
CA SER A 434 18.20 5.78 16.42
C SER A 434 18.77 5.56 17.82
N ASN A 435 19.69 4.61 18.00
CA ASN A 435 20.36 4.37 19.28
C ASN A 435 21.27 5.54 19.66
N THR A 436 22.00 6.09 18.68
CA THR A 436 22.85 7.27 18.90
C THR A 436 22.01 8.49 19.29
N LEU A 437 20.88 8.74 18.60
CA LEU A 437 19.95 9.79 18.94
C LEU A 437 19.37 9.63 20.35
N THR A 438 18.98 8.41 20.74
CA THR A 438 18.45 8.13 22.08
C THR A 438 19.49 8.46 23.15
N ARG A 439 20.72 8.00 22.99
CA ARG A 439 21.84 8.32 23.91
C ARG A 439 22.11 9.81 24.01
N LEU A 440 22.07 10.54 22.89
CA LEU A 440 22.27 11.99 22.86
C LEU A 440 21.16 12.74 23.61
N VAL A 441 19.92 12.32 23.44
CA VAL A 441 18.76 12.91 24.13
C VAL A 441 18.82 12.63 25.63
N ASP A 442 19.16 11.41 26.03
CA ASP A 442 19.35 11.04 27.44
C ASP A 442 20.46 11.88 28.09
N HIS A 443 21.60 12.02 27.41
CA HIS A 443 22.71 12.83 27.89
C HIS A 443 22.31 14.31 28.03
N THR A 444 21.62 14.87 27.04
CA THR A 444 21.16 16.26 27.07
C THR A 444 20.13 16.51 28.18
N THR A 445 19.24 15.55 28.42
CA THR A 445 18.23 15.61 29.50
C THR A 445 18.91 15.56 30.86
N SER A 446 19.85 14.62 31.04
CA SER A 446 20.65 14.52 32.27
C SER A 446 21.43 15.81 32.56
N LEU A 447 22.01 16.45 31.55
CA LEU A 447 22.70 17.74 31.72
C LEU A 447 21.73 18.86 32.11
N SER A 448 20.53 18.88 31.51
CA SER A 448 19.50 19.88 31.82
C SER A 448 18.95 19.72 33.24
N ASP A 449 18.81 18.48 33.72
CA ASP A 449 18.42 18.18 35.10
C ASP A 449 19.51 18.59 36.08
N HIS A 450 20.78 18.34 35.74
CA HIS A 450 21.91 18.80 36.54
C HIS A 450 21.97 20.33 36.62
N ALA A 451 21.75 21.03 35.50
CA ALA A 451 21.66 22.49 35.47
C ALA A 451 20.54 23.00 36.39
N ARG A 452 19.34 22.43 36.32
CA ARG A 452 18.22 22.77 37.22
C ARG A 452 18.53 22.50 38.70
N LEU A 453 19.22 21.40 39.00
CA LEU A 453 19.68 21.10 40.36
C LEU A 453 20.68 22.15 40.86
N LEU A 454 21.64 22.55 40.02
CA LEU A 454 22.61 23.59 40.34
C LEU A 454 21.92 24.95 40.54
N GLU A 455 20.98 25.34 39.68
CA GLU A 455 20.17 26.56 39.86
C GLU A 455 19.39 26.55 41.17
N LYS A 456 18.84 25.40 41.57
CA LYS A 456 18.16 25.24 42.86
C LYS A 456 19.13 25.42 44.02
N ARG A 457 20.31 24.80 43.96
CA ARG A 457 21.37 24.96 44.98
C ARG A 457 21.89 26.39 45.07
N ILE A 458 22.06 27.08 43.95
CA ILE A 458 22.45 28.50 43.92
C ILE A 458 21.38 29.35 44.60
N ARG A 459 20.09 29.10 44.32
CA ARG A 459 18.98 29.80 45.00
C ARG A 459 18.96 29.54 46.51
N GLU A 460 19.17 28.30 46.94
CA GLU A 460 19.27 27.93 48.36
C GLU A 460 20.45 28.63 49.04
N LEU A 461 21.63 28.64 48.40
CA LEU A 461 22.81 29.34 48.91
C LEU A 461 22.59 30.85 49.00
N ASN A 462 22.01 31.48 47.98
CA ASN A 462 21.70 32.91 48.01
C ASN A 462 20.71 33.25 49.14
N SER A 463 19.68 32.44 49.35
CA SER A 463 18.76 32.63 50.48
C SER A 463 19.44 32.49 51.85
N THR A 464 20.49 31.66 51.93
CA THR A 464 21.29 31.50 53.15
C THR A 464 22.25 32.68 53.35
N PHE A 465 22.78 33.25 52.26
CA PHE A 465 23.59 34.48 52.30
C PHE A 465 22.77 35.71 52.69
N ASP A 466 21.55 35.86 52.16
CA ASP A 466 20.64 36.96 52.50
C ASP A 466 20.17 36.89 53.96
N ASN A 467 19.98 35.68 54.49
CA ASN A 467 19.69 35.47 55.92
C ASN A 467 20.90 35.75 56.84
N ASN A 468 22.13 35.58 56.36
CA ASN A 468 23.33 35.88 57.13
C ASN A 468 23.70 37.38 57.14
N GLN A 469 23.35 38.12 56.09
CA GLN A 469 23.51 39.60 56.03
C GLN A 469 22.48 40.34 56.90
N THR A 470 21.28 39.78 57.08
CA THR A 470 20.25 40.34 57.97
C THR A 470 20.56 40.13 59.46
N THR A 471 21.38 39.14 59.82
CA THR A 471 21.88 38.97 61.20
C THR A 471 23.08 39.86 61.58
N THR A 472 23.69 40.60 60.66
CA THR A 472 24.85 41.47 60.94
C THR A 472 24.58 42.97 60.93
N SER A 473 23.32 43.40 60.71
CA SER A 473 22.97 44.82 60.57
C SER A 473 21.83 45.29 61.49
N SER A 474 21.80 44.79 62.74
CA SER A 474 21.03 45.43 63.82
C SER A 474 21.83 45.57 65.11
N SER A 475 22.72 46.58 65.12
CA SER A 475 23.01 47.35 66.34
C SER A 475 23.37 48.81 66.00
N SER A 476 22.48 49.74 66.43
CA SER A 476 22.63 51.20 66.64
C SER A 476 22.62 52.12 65.38
N THR A 477 21.94 53.27 65.27
CA THR A 477 21.21 54.18 66.21
C THR A 477 20.40 55.27 65.44
N THR A 478 19.23 55.71 65.96
CA THR A 478 18.57 57.08 66.02
C THR A 478 18.70 58.10 64.84
N THR A 479 17.74 58.96 64.43
CA THR A 479 16.55 59.65 65.03
C THR A 479 15.77 60.48 63.96
N SER A 480 14.43 60.58 64.12
CA SER A 480 13.47 61.73 63.91
C SER A 480 13.18 62.46 62.56
N ASN A 481 11.85 62.58 62.30
CA ASN A 481 11.02 63.66 61.69
C ASN A 481 11.10 63.91 60.16
N GLU A 482 10.07 64.32 59.37
CA GLU A 482 8.62 64.64 59.43
C GLU A 482 8.12 64.90 57.97
N GLY A 483 6.80 64.77 57.66
CA GLY A 483 6.05 65.38 56.52
C GLY A 483 6.11 64.67 55.13
N VAL A 484 5.05 64.07 54.54
CA VAL A 484 3.74 64.52 53.97
C VAL A 484 3.79 65.05 52.51
N ASP A 485 2.92 64.44 51.67
CA ASP A 485 2.38 64.82 50.31
C ASP A 485 3.36 64.85 49.11
N ASP A 486 2.99 64.51 47.86
CA ASP A 486 1.68 64.49 47.20
C ASP A 486 1.67 63.58 45.93
N SER A 487 0.45 63.31 45.47
CA SER A 487 -0.10 62.79 44.21
C SER A 487 0.47 63.42 42.90
N ASP A 488 0.15 63.11 41.63
CA ASP A 488 -0.96 62.45 40.92
C ASP A 488 -0.65 62.45 39.38
N ILE A 489 -1.41 61.64 38.62
CA ILE A 489 -1.98 61.93 37.26
C ILE A 489 -1.08 62.00 35.99
N GLU A 490 -1.22 60.95 35.17
CA GLU A 490 -1.82 60.94 33.81
C GLU A 490 -1.56 62.05 32.75
N LYS A 491 -1.37 61.55 31.50
CA LYS A 491 -1.87 62.03 30.18
C LYS A 491 -1.01 62.96 29.29
N ARG A 492 -0.59 62.35 28.17
CA ARG A 492 -0.89 62.69 26.75
C ARG A 492 -0.34 63.98 26.12
N ASN A 493 0.41 63.73 25.03
CA ASN A 493 0.14 64.09 23.61
C ASN A 493 1.12 65.02 22.87
N HIS A 494 1.45 64.52 21.66
CA HIS A 494 1.66 65.22 20.38
C HIS A 494 2.98 65.98 20.13
N HIS A 495 3.80 65.47 19.19
CA HIS A 495 3.97 65.90 17.77
C HIS A 495 4.79 67.20 17.68
N ASN A 496 5.76 67.43 16.79
CA ASN A 496 6.20 66.76 15.57
C ASN A 496 7.56 67.39 15.15
N ASN A 497 8.26 66.71 14.23
CA ASN A 497 9.25 67.20 13.26
C ASN A 497 10.69 67.53 13.67
N ILE A 498 11.74 67.31 12.87
CA ILE A 498 12.02 66.58 11.61
C ILE A 498 13.57 66.61 11.53
N CYS A 499 14.23 65.48 11.26
CA CYS A 499 15.28 65.34 10.24
C CYS A 499 15.67 63.84 10.09
N LEU A 500 15.34 63.28 8.93
CA LEU A 500 15.83 62.00 8.35
C LEU A 500 17.14 62.29 7.57
N PRO A 501 17.88 61.32 6.97
CA PRO A 501 17.53 59.91 6.69
C PRO A 501 18.66 58.87 6.96
N GLU A 502 18.28 57.61 7.26
CA GLU A 502 18.42 56.39 6.40
C GLU A 502 19.63 55.51 6.80
N PHE A 503 19.58 54.17 6.89
CA PHE A 503 18.65 53.20 6.31
C PHE A 503 18.37 52.07 7.33
N ASP A 504 17.08 51.77 7.49
CA ASP A 504 16.50 50.65 8.21
C ASP A 504 15.95 49.62 7.19
N SER A 505 15.68 48.42 7.69
CA SER A 505 14.63 47.45 7.34
C SER A 505 15.21 46.03 7.37
N GLY A 506 14.79 45.14 8.29
CA GLY A 506 13.45 44.95 8.84
C GLY A 506 12.75 43.86 8.02
N LEU A 507 11.91 42.96 8.54
CA LEU A 507 11.09 42.90 9.75
C LEU A 507 10.63 41.41 9.88
N SER A 508 10.66 40.79 11.07
CA SER A 508 9.56 40.64 12.06
C SER A 508 8.23 40.13 11.47
N ASP A 509 7.80 38.92 11.85
CA ASP A 509 6.83 38.61 12.94
C ASP A 509 5.38 38.57 12.46
N VAL A 510 4.71 37.45 12.76
CA VAL A 510 3.28 37.46 13.12
C VAL A 510 3.05 36.56 14.33
N ASP A 511 2.47 37.23 15.31
CA ASP A 511 1.95 36.89 16.64
C ASP A 511 0.99 35.68 16.71
N ILE A 512 0.73 35.21 17.95
CA ILE A 512 -0.62 35.09 18.57
C ILE A 512 -0.54 34.24 19.88
N SER A 513 -0.69 34.96 20.98
CA SER A 513 -1.41 34.66 22.23
C SER A 513 -1.95 33.23 22.52
N GLN A 514 -1.55 32.67 23.66
CA GLN A 514 -2.46 32.06 24.67
C GLN A 514 -1.68 31.70 25.95
N ALA A 515 -1.57 32.64 26.90
CA ALA A 515 -1.05 32.38 28.24
C ALA A 515 -1.91 33.09 29.29
N ARG A 516 -3.13 32.58 29.49
CA ARG A 516 -3.99 32.76 30.67
C ARG A 516 -4.95 31.59 30.69
N ILE A 517 -4.64 30.53 31.44
CA ILE A 517 -5.56 29.50 31.99
C ILE A 517 -4.82 28.50 32.91
N THR A 518 -3.49 28.49 32.97
CA THR A 518 -2.73 27.47 33.73
C THR A 518 -2.50 27.74 35.23
N ASP A 519 -3.04 28.83 35.79
CA ASP A 519 -2.87 29.14 37.22
C ASP A 519 -3.98 28.61 38.15
N SER A 520 -4.99 27.89 37.64
CA SER A 520 -6.11 27.41 38.47
C SER A 520 -6.12 25.91 38.80
N ILE A 521 -5.17 25.10 38.33
CA ILE A 521 -5.22 23.64 38.54
C ILE A 521 -4.11 23.12 39.48
N SER A 522 -3.07 23.90 39.73
CA SER A 522 -1.95 23.52 40.61
C SER A 522 -2.30 23.43 42.11
N SER A 523 -3.51 23.82 42.53
CA SER A 523 -3.92 23.79 43.95
C SER A 523 -4.69 22.53 44.38
N LYS A 524 -4.99 21.58 43.47
CA LYS A 524 -5.79 20.38 43.81
C LYS A 524 -5.08 19.02 43.68
N LEU A 525 -3.80 18.98 43.29
CA LEU A 525 -3.06 17.72 43.10
C LEU A 525 -1.96 17.43 44.13
N ASN A 526 -1.79 18.28 45.15
CA ASN A 526 -0.84 18.05 46.26
C ASN A 526 -1.43 17.23 47.42
N THR A 527 -2.30 16.27 47.14
CA THR A 527 -2.68 15.28 48.15
C THR A 527 -2.70 13.92 47.48
N ILE A 528 -1.95 12.98 48.06
CA ILE A 528 -1.81 11.57 47.68
C ILE A 528 -0.58 11.30 46.78
N LEU A 529 0.62 11.31 47.38
CA LEU A 529 1.45 10.11 47.64
C LEU A 529 2.91 10.48 47.98
N GLN A 530 3.31 10.14 49.20
CA GLN A 530 4.69 10.21 49.71
C GLN A 530 5.44 8.90 49.38
N PRO A 531 6.77 8.92 49.16
CA PRO A 531 7.62 7.73 49.17
C PRO A 531 8.20 7.44 50.57
N PRO A 532 8.48 6.17 50.95
CA PRO A 532 9.18 5.83 52.18
C PRO A 532 10.73 5.83 52.01
N PRO A 533 11.50 5.79 53.12
CA PRO A 533 12.84 6.38 53.18
C PRO A 533 14.01 5.37 53.07
N SER A 534 15.17 5.92 52.71
CA SER A 534 16.50 5.30 52.78
C SER A 534 17.06 5.25 54.21
N LEU A 535 17.68 4.12 54.59
CA LEU A 535 18.46 3.96 55.83
C LEU A 535 19.91 3.59 55.47
N SER A 536 20.84 4.30 56.12
CA SER A 536 22.30 4.22 56.01
C SER A 536 22.94 3.27 57.04
N ASP A 537 24.07 2.69 56.63
CA ASP A 537 25.30 2.30 57.37
C ASP A 537 25.26 1.38 58.61
N VAL A 538 26.10 0.32 58.60
CA VAL A 538 27.28 0.09 59.48
C VAL A 538 27.77 -1.39 59.45
N GLU A 539 28.98 -1.56 58.88
CA GLU A 539 30.16 -2.41 59.20
C GLU A 539 30.17 -3.93 59.58
N SER A 540 31.20 -4.58 59.00
CA SER A 540 32.08 -5.68 59.51
C SER A 540 31.61 -7.15 59.36
N GLY A 541 32.41 -8.15 58.97
CA GLY A 541 33.83 -8.23 58.60
C GLY A 541 34.26 -9.63 58.11
N PHE A 542 35.26 -9.64 57.22
CA PHE A 542 36.41 -10.55 56.99
C PHE A 542 36.35 -12.10 56.79
N SER A 543 37.21 -12.49 55.82
CA SER A 543 37.90 -13.77 55.49
C SER A 543 37.18 -14.75 54.53
N GLY A 544 37.78 -15.28 53.45
CA GLY A 544 39.12 -15.14 52.85
C GLY A 544 39.23 -15.97 51.54
N ASP A 545 40.10 -15.51 50.64
CA ASP A 545 40.87 -16.18 49.56
C ASP A 545 40.23 -17.17 48.57
N TYR A 546 40.23 -16.82 47.27
CA TYR A 546 41.30 -17.17 46.30
C TYR A 546 41.07 -16.47 44.94
N SER A 547 42.09 -15.70 44.50
CA SER A 547 42.25 -15.07 43.16
C SER A 547 43.16 -15.97 42.28
N PRO A 548 43.27 -15.82 40.93
CA PRO A 548 44.02 -14.71 40.28
C PRO A 548 43.46 -14.32 38.87
N HIS A 549 43.84 -13.31 38.09
CA HIS A 549 44.91 -12.31 38.02
C HIS A 549 44.41 -11.13 37.15
N ASN A 550 44.60 -9.90 37.60
CA ASN A 550 44.76 -8.71 36.74
C ASN A 550 45.94 -7.92 37.33
N LYS A 551 46.95 -7.61 36.50
CA LYS A 551 48.05 -6.71 36.89
C LYS A 551 48.24 -5.62 35.84
N ALA A 552 48.32 -4.42 36.37
CA ALA A 552 48.41 -3.12 35.72
C ALA A 552 49.67 -2.92 34.87
N LEU A 553 49.61 -1.92 33.98
CA LEU A 553 50.78 -1.11 33.66
C LEU A 553 50.37 0.28 33.18
N SER A 554 50.64 1.26 34.04
CA SER A 554 50.84 2.67 33.74
C SER A 554 52.23 2.87 33.15
N SER A 555 52.34 3.50 31.96
CA SER A 555 53.47 4.38 31.60
C SER A 555 53.25 5.09 30.25
N SER A 556 53.03 6.41 30.35
CA SER A 556 53.59 7.51 29.53
C SER A 556 53.62 7.42 28.00
N PHE A 557 52.87 8.30 27.32
CA PHE A 557 53.27 8.91 26.04
C PHE A 557 52.82 10.39 25.96
N ILE A 558 53.81 11.27 26.13
CA ILE A 558 54.08 12.59 25.53
C ILE A 558 52.89 13.47 25.06
N LEU A 559 52.75 14.64 25.70
CA LEU A 559 51.99 15.82 25.24
C LEU A 559 52.71 16.53 24.07
N PRO A 560 51.99 16.95 23.01
CA PRO A 560 52.33 18.13 22.24
C PRO A 560 51.35 19.28 22.54
N HIS A 561 51.97 20.42 22.87
CA HIS A 561 51.55 21.82 22.72
C HIS A 561 50.05 22.22 22.72
N GLN A 562 49.75 23.15 23.62
CA GLN A 562 48.66 24.13 23.51
C GLN A 562 48.65 24.80 22.13
N SER A 563 47.57 24.58 21.37
CA SER A 563 47.04 25.56 20.43
C SER A 563 45.65 25.96 20.91
N SER A 564 45.47 27.27 21.10
CA SER A 564 44.19 27.91 21.38
C SER A 564 43.09 27.40 20.46
N ILE A 565 41.96 26.97 21.02
CA ILE A 565 40.73 26.71 20.28
C ILE A 565 40.21 28.05 19.79
N ASP A 566 40.24 28.25 18.48
CA ASP A 566 39.64 29.40 17.80
C ASP A 566 38.10 29.23 17.84
N LEU A 567 37.41 30.18 18.46
CA LEU A 567 35.95 30.18 18.63
C LEU A 567 35.18 30.43 17.32
N ASN A 568 35.87 30.46 16.18
CA ASN A 568 35.30 30.57 14.84
C ASN A 568 35.05 29.22 14.15
N ASP A 569 35.42 28.08 14.76
CA ASP A 569 35.25 26.73 14.18
C ASP A 569 34.04 25.97 14.76
N ILE A 570 32.92 26.67 14.97
CA ILE A 570 31.61 26.02 15.18
C ILE A 570 30.93 25.92 13.80
N PRO A 571 30.73 24.71 13.25
CA PRO A 571 30.19 24.56 11.91
C PRO A 571 28.73 25.06 11.87
N THR A 572 28.44 25.99 10.96
CA THR A 572 27.08 26.46 10.70
C THR A 572 26.23 25.35 10.08
N LEU A 573 24.91 25.44 10.25
CA LEU A 573 23.92 24.46 9.75
C LEU A 573 24.07 24.18 8.25
N GLU A 574 24.54 25.16 7.46
CA GLU A 574 24.85 25.01 6.03
C GLU A 574 26.06 24.12 5.75
N ARG A 575 27.10 24.13 6.61
CA ARG A 575 28.28 23.28 6.46
C ARG A 575 27.94 21.81 6.72
N ILE A 576 27.06 21.55 7.69
CA ILE A 576 26.53 20.21 8.00
C ILE A 576 25.63 19.71 6.86
N ALA A 577 24.82 20.60 6.25
CA ALA A 577 24.02 20.27 5.07
C ALA A 577 24.87 19.97 3.82
N LEU A 578 26.03 20.64 3.66
CA LEU A 578 26.98 20.36 2.59
C LEU A 578 27.71 19.01 2.79
N GLU A 579 28.07 18.64 4.02
CA GLU A 579 28.67 17.32 4.28
C GLU A 579 27.66 16.17 4.21
N LEU A 580 26.36 16.42 4.50
CA LEU A 580 25.28 15.45 4.26
C LEU A 580 25.06 15.17 2.76
N ASN A 581 25.37 16.11 1.88
CA ASN A 581 25.36 15.90 0.42
C ASN A 581 26.59 15.17 -0.12
N SER A 582 27.63 14.93 0.69
CA SER A 582 28.87 14.23 0.30
C SER A 582 28.74 12.69 0.30
N ILE A 583 27.61 12.14 0.80
CA ILE A 583 27.33 10.69 0.81
C ILE A 583 26.26 10.30 -0.23
N ALA A 584 25.73 11.26 -0.99
CA ALA A 584 24.90 10.99 -2.15
C ALA A 584 25.81 10.75 -3.37
N LEU A 585 26.15 9.49 -3.64
CA LEU A 585 26.84 9.12 -4.87
C LEU A 585 25.91 9.35 -6.08
N ASP A 586 26.12 10.47 -6.75
CA ASP A 586 25.74 10.72 -8.13
C ASP A 586 26.33 9.65 -9.04
N TRP A 587 25.48 8.90 -9.74
CA TRP A 587 25.92 8.13 -10.92
C TRP A 587 25.05 8.53 -12.13
N ARG A 588 25.49 9.57 -12.83
CA ARG A 588 25.26 9.68 -14.26
C ARG A 588 26.52 10.22 -14.94
N SER A 589 27.07 9.33 -15.77
CA SER A 589 27.90 9.56 -16.96
C SER A 589 29.41 9.72 -16.74
N TYR A 590 30.17 8.68 -17.14
CA TYR A 590 31.23 8.86 -18.15
C TYR A 590 31.49 7.55 -18.93
N ASN A 591 31.75 7.73 -20.22
CA ASN A 591 31.64 6.79 -21.33
C ASN A 591 32.79 5.77 -21.50
N ALA A 592 32.43 4.65 -22.13
CA ALA A 592 33.16 3.86 -23.15
C ALA A 592 34.62 3.44 -22.92
N PRO A 593 34.92 2.13 -23.09
CA PRO A 593 36.17 1.69 -23.66
C PRO A 593 35.98 1.18 -25.09
N VAL A 594 36.74 1.82 -25.95
CA VAL A 594 37.25 1.39 -27.26
C VAL A 594 37.69 -0.08 -27.23
N HIS A 595 37.51 -0.77 -28.37
CA HIS A 595 38.09 -2.07 -28.72
C HIS A 595 39.51 -2.29 -28.16
N CYS A 596 39.77 -3.42 -27.49
CA CYS A 596 41.09 -4.07 -27.51
C CYS A 596 41.06 -5.33 -28.37
N ALA A 597 41.98 -5.38 -29.33
CA ALA A 597 42.32 -6.52 -30.17
C ALA A 597 43.24 -7.49 -29.44
N CYS A 598 42.77 -8.10 -28.35
CA CYS A 598 43.63 -8.92 -27.51
C CYS A 598 42.89 -9.99 -26.67
N SER A 599 42.03 -10.81 -27.28
CA SER A 599 41.79 -12.21 -26.89
C SER A 599 40.66 -12.83 -27.73
N LEU A 600 41.04 -13.70 -28.66
CA LEU A 600 40.15 -14.71 -29.27
C LEU A 600 40.55 -16.10 -28.70
N PRO A 601 39.71 -17.13 -28.85
CA PRO A 601 39.23 -18.00 -27.78
C PRO A 601 39.76 -19.44 -27.89
N PHE A 602 39.66 -20.23 -26.82
CA PHE A 602 39.63 -21.71 -26.94
C PHE A 602 38.84 -22.36 -25.79
N ASP A 603 37.72 -22.98 -26.18
CA ASP A 603 37.01 -24.18 -25.69
C ASP A 603 36.87 -24.44 -24.19
N SER A 604 35.68 -24.61 -23.58
CA SER A 604 34.32 -24.99 -24.02
C SER A 604 34.16 -26.30 -24.79
N ALA A 605 34.80 -27.38 -24.35
CA ALA A 605 34.44 -28.74 -24.77
C ALA A 605 34.75 -29.78 -23.68
N GLN A 606 33.89 -29.94 -22.67
CA GLN A 606 33.86 -31.18 -21.87
C GLN A 606 32.65 -31.41 -20.92
N ARG A 607 31.62 -30.55 -20.88
CA ARG A 607 30.45 -30.76 -19.99
C ARG A 607 29.09 -30.95 -20.66
N LYS A 608 29.01 -31.03 -22.00
CA LYS A 608 27.73 -31.20 -22.72
C LYS A 608 27.38 -32.66 -23.07
N ASP A 609 28.34 -33.58 -23.11
CA ASP A 609 28.10 -34.92 -23.67
C ASP A 609 27.43 -35.91 -22.68
N TYR A 610 27.56 -35.70 -21.38
CA TYR A 610 26.94 -36.57 -20.36
C TYR A 610 25.44 -36.28 -20.16
N LEU A 611 25.02 -35.02 -20.30
CA LEU A 611 23.61 -34.63 -20.19
C LEU A 611 22.80 -35.09 -21.40
N ILE A 612 23.35 -34.94 -22.61
CA ILE A 612 22.67 -35.39 -23.84
C ILE A 612 22.55 -36.91 -23.86
N SER A 613 23.60 -37.63 -23.47
CA SER A 613 23.56 -39.10 -23.36
C SER A 613 22.55 -39.60 -22.32
N PHE A 614 22.44 -38.91 -21.18
CA PHE A 614 21.46 -39.23 -20.14
C PHE A 614 20.00 -39.02 -20.61
N PHE A 615 19.73 -37.90 -21.29
CA PHE A 615 18.40 -37.63 -21.85
C PHE A 615 18.06 -38.58 -23.00
N LEU A 616 19.02 -38.97 -23.84
CA LEU A 616 18.80 -39.96 -24.89
C LEU A 616 18.50 -41.35 -24.34
N VAL A 617 19.13 -41.78 -23.23
CA VAL A 617 18.84 -43.06 -22.58
C VAL A 617 17.44 -43.06 -21.96
N ILE A 618 17.04 -42.00 -21.26
CA ILE A 618 15.68 -41.87 -20.71
C ILE A 618 14.64 -41.82 -21.83
N ALA A 619 14.89 -41.06 -22.90
CA ALA A 619 14.00 -41.01 -24.05
C ALA A 619 13.88 -42.37 -24.74
N THR A 620 14.97 -43.13 -24.84
CA THR A 620 14.96 -44.48 -25.44
C THR A 620 14.19 -45.47 -24.57
N ILE A 621 14.37 -45.44 -23.24
CA ILE A 621 13.60 -46.26 -22.29
C ILE A 621 12.10 -45.90 -22.35
N PHE A 622 11.78 -44.61 -22.45
CA PHE A 622 10.40 -44.13 -22.57
C PHE A 622 9.77 -44.55 -23.91
N ILE A 623 10.52 -44.51 -25.01
CA ILE A 623 10.06 -44.99 -26.33
C ILE A 623 9.85 -46.50 -26.32
N ILE A 624 10.75 -47.28 -25.70
CA ILE A 624 10.58 -48.74 -25.56
C ILE A 624 9.34 -49.08 -24.71
N TYR A 625 9.10 -48.31 -23.64
CA TYR A 625 7.88 -48.44 -22.83
C TYR A 625 6.61 -48.06 -23.63
N LEU A 626 6.67 -47.05 -24.49
CA LEU A 626 5.61 -46.70 -25.44
C LEU A 626 5.49 -47.67 -26.65
N ILE A 627 6.26 -48.75 -26.73
CA ILE A 627 6.07 -49.77 -27.76
C ILE A 627 5.59 -51.09 -27.14
N PHE A 628 6.06 -51.43 -25.94
CA PHE A 628 5.81 -52.73 -25.30
C PHE A 628 5.13 -52.64 -23.91
N GLY A 629 4.85 -51.45 -23.39
CA GLY A 629 4.29 -51.23 -22.06
C GLY A 629 2.79 -51.53 -21.98
N TRP A 630 2.36 -52.12 -20.87
CA TRP A 630 0.94 -52.30 -20.57
C TRP A 630 0.23 -50.95 -20.37
N ASN A 631 -1.02 -50.84 -20.83
CA ASN A 631 -1.90 -49.67 -20.74
C ASN A 631 -1.53 -48.45 -21.61
N ILE A 632 -0.89 -48.68 -22.75
CA ILE A 632 -0.49 -47.61 -23.67
C ILE A 632 -1.65 -46.77 -24.21
N HIS A 633 -2.83 -47.37 -24.42
CA HIS A 633 -4.01 -46.68 -24.92
C HIS A 633 -4.50 -45.60 -23.94
N LEU A 634 -4.37 -45.82 -22.63
CA LEU A 634 -4.74 -44.84 -21.61
C LEU A 634 -3.79 -43.64 -21.61
N ILE A 635 -2.48 -43.91 -21.72
CA ILE A 635 -1.43 -42.88 -21.74
C ILE A 635 -1.52 -42.05 -23.03
N GLY A 636 -1.73 -42.69 -24.18
CA GLY A 636 -1.91 -42.01 -25.45
C GLY A 636 -3.13 -41.08 -25.46
N ASN A 637 -4.26 -41.53 -24.91
CA ASN A 637 -5.47 -40.71 -24.78
C ASN A 637 -5.27 -39.54 -23.79
N PHE A 638 -4.54 -39.75 -22.69
CA PHE A 638 -4.26 -38.70 -21.71
C PHE A 638 -3.31 -37.62 -22.25
N ILE A 639 -2.28 -38.01 -22.99
CA ILE A 639 -1.37 -37.07 -23.66
C ILE A 639 -2.13 -36.32 -24.77
N GLY A 640 -2.98 -37.00 -25.54
CA GLY A 640 -3.86 -36.37 -26.53
C GLY A 640 -4.75 -35.29 -25.92
N PHE A 641 -5.34 -35.56 -24.74
CA PHE A 641 -6.11 -34.58 -23.99
C PHE A 641 -5.28 -33.38 -23.55
N LEU A 642 -4.09 -33.59 -22.96
CA LEU A 642 -3.23 -32.50 -22.48
C LEU A 642 -2.73 -31.61 -23.62
N VAL A 643 -2.35 -32.19 -24.75
CA VAL A 643 -1.93 -31.42 -25.93
C VAL A 643 -3.10 -30.64 -26.52
N SER A 644 -4.28 -31.25 -26.65
CA SER A 644 -5.48 -30.54 -27.13
C SER A 644 -5.92 -29.45 -26.16
N PHE A 645 -5.84 -29.67 -24.85
CA PHE A 645 -6.17 -28.68 -23.83
C PHE A 645 -5.19 -27.51 -23.82
N TYR A 646 -3.88 -27.79 -23.94
CA TYR A 646 -2.84 -26.77 -24.03
C TYR A 646 -3.01 -25.91 -25.29
N VAL A 647 -3.32 -26.52 -26.43
CA VAL A 647 -3.56 -25.78 -27.68
C VAL A 647 -4.87 -25.00 -27.63
N VAL A 648 -5.91 -25.48 -26.92
CA VAL A 648 -7.14 -24.69 -26.67
C VAL A 648 -6.87 -23.48 -25.79
N LEU A 649 -6.01 -23.60 -24.77
CA LEU A 649 -5.56 -22.47 -23.97
C LEU A 649 -4.78 -21.46 -24.82
N LEU A 650 -3.90 -21.94 -25.69
CA LEU A 650 -3.18 -21.09 -26.65
C LEU A 650 -4.13 -20.43 -27.67
N ALA A 651 -5.20 -21.12 -28.06
CA ALA A 651 -6.21 -20.62 -29.01
C ALA A 651 -7.14 -19.55 -28.40
N ILE A 652 -7.38 -19.59 -27.09
CA ILE A 652 -8.10 -18.54 -26.35
C ILE A 652 -7.32 -17.22 -26.39
N ASP A 653 -5.99 -17.28 -26.47
CA ASP A 653 -5.13 -16.10 -26.63
C ASP A 653 -4.99 -15.61 -28.09
N LEU A 654 -5.40 -16.39 -29.10
CA LEU A 654 -5.11 -16.12 -30.52
C LEU A 654 -6.33 -15.90 -31.44
N SER A 655 -7.57 -15.88 -30.93
CA SER A 655 -8.79 -15.52 -31.70
C SER A 655 -8.97 -16.26 -33.05
N LEU A 656 -8.99 -17.60 -33.03
CA LEU A 656 -9.07 -18.45 -34.23
C LEU A 656 -10.48 -18.53 -34.88
N THR A 657 -10.52 -18.98 -36.14
CA THR A 657 -11.72 -18.96 -37.01
C THR A 657 -12.71 -20.11 -36.71
N ASN A 658 -13.96 -19.98 -37.20
CA ASN A 658 -15.05 -20.96 -36.98
C ASN A 658 -14.74 -22.40 -37.43
N ASN A 659 -13.78 -22.62 -38.32
CA ASN A 659 -13.35 -23.97 -38.73
C ASN A 659 -12.39 -24.61 -37.72
N ASP A 660 -11.57 -23.80 -37.04
CA ASP A 660 -10.59 -24.29 -36.06
C ASP A 660 -11.30 -24.79 -34.81
N ALA A 661 -12.33 -24.06 -34.35
CA ALA A 661 -13.19 -24.47 -33.22
C ALA A 661 -13.92 -25.81 -33.49
N LYS A 662 -14.34 -26.07 -34.74
CA LYS A 662 -14.93 -27.36 -35.14
C LYS A 662 -13.94 -28.51 -35.01
N TRP A 663 -12.70 -28.31 -35.45
CA TRP A 663 -11.64 -29.32 -35.31
C TRP A 663 -11.27 -29.57 -33.84
N PHE A 664 -11.24 -28.55 -32.99
CA PHE A 664 -10.98 -28.73 -31.56
C PHE A 664 -12.08 -29.52 -30.83
N ILE A 665 -13.35 -29.24 -31.11
CA ILE A 665 -14.48 -30.00 -30.55
C ILE A 665 -14.42 -31.47 -31.00
N TYR A 666 -14.07 -31.71 -32.27
CA TYR A 666 -13.88 -33.07 -32.79
C TYR A 666 -12.79 -33.84 -32.02
N TRP A 667 -11.63 -33.22 -31.76
CA TRP A 667 -10.52 -33.86 -31.05
C TRP A 667 -10.81 -34.14 -29.58
N ILE A 668 -11.47 -33.21 -28.87
CA ILE A 668 -11.87 -33.42 -27.47
C ILE A 668 -12.81 -34.61 -27.35
N VAL A 669 -13.80 -34.71 -28.25
CA VAL A 669 -14.78 -35.79 -28.20
C VAL A 669 -14.18 -37.12 -28.66
N TYR A 670 -13.28 -37.13 -29.65
CA TYR A 670 -12.55 -38.32 -30.07
C TYR A 670 -11.75 -38.93 -28.90
N VAL A 671 -11.03 -38.09 -28.14
CA VAL A 671 -10.25 -38.52 -26.97
C VAL A 671 -11.17 -39.02 -25.84
N LEU A 672 -12.32 -38.38 -25.63
CA LEU A 672 -13.31 -38.80 -24.61
C LEU A 672 -13.88 -40.19 -24.91
N PHE A 673 -14.23 -40.47 -26.18
CA PHE A 673 -14.69 -41.81 -26.58
C PHE A 673 -13.58 -42.86 -26.45
N GLY A 674 -12.32 -42.51 -26.75
CA GLY A 674 -11.18 -43.40 -26.56
C GLY A 674 -10.95 -43.79 -25.10
N PHE A 675 -11.22 -42.87 -24.16
CA PHE A 675 -11.17 -43.17 -22.72
C PHE A 675 -12.28 -44.13 -22.28
N PHE A 676 -13.50 -43.95 -22.80
CA PHE A 676 -14.63 -44.85 -22.52
C PHE A 676 -14.50 -46.23 -23.19
N ASP A 677 -13.95 -46.32 -24.40
CA ASP A 677 -13.64 -47.59 -25.08
C ASP A 677 -12.65 -48.41 -24.23
N TYR A 678 -11.57 -47.77 -23.77
CA TYR A 678 -10.56 -48.42 -22.91
C TYR A 678 -11.15 -48.90 -21.57
N LEU A 679 -12.03 -48.12 -20.96
CA LEU A 679 -12.74 -48.49 -19.73
C LEU A 679 -13.71 -49.67 -19.95
N CYS A 680 -14.45 -49.69 -21.06
CA CYS A 680 -15.37 -50.78 -21.39
C CYS A 680 -14.61 -52.08 -21.66
N ASP A 681 -13.50 -52.02 -22.39
CA ASP A 681 -12.64 -53.19 -22.66
C ASP A 681 -11.94 -53.69 -21.40
N SER A 682 -11.42 -52.79 -20.55
CA SER A 682 -10.76 -53.14 -19.28
C SER A 682 -11.72 -53.75 -18.26
N LEU A 683 -13.02 -53.45 -18.34
CA LEU A 683 -14.06 -54.00 -17.48
C LEU A 683 -14.86 -55.14 -18.13
N HIS A 684 -14.51 -55.56 -19.36
CA HIS A 684 -15.24 -56.52 -20.19
C HIS A 684 -16.76 -56.24 -20.30
N LEU A 685 -17.14 -54.96 -20.27
CA LEU A 685 -18.54 -54.53 -20.31
C LEU A 685 -19.02 -54.49 -21.77
N ASN A 686 -19.74 -55.53 -22.20
CA ASN A 686 -20.27 -55.63 -23.56
C ASN A 686 -21.55 -54.76 -23.74
N LEU A 687 -21.36 -53.44 -23.70
CA LEU A 687 -22.45 -52.45 -23.73
C LEU A 687 -22.87 -52.15 -25.18
N ARG A 688 -23.74 -52.98 -25.75
CA ARG A 688 -24.30 -52.79 -27.10
C ARG A 688 -24.96 -51.43 -27.32
N PHE A 689 -25.49 -50.80 -26.27
CA PHE A 689 -26.05 -49.44 -26.32
C PHE A 689 -25.00 -48.34 -26.53
N PHE A 690 -23.76 -48.55 -26.09
CA PHE A 690 -22.69 -47.58 -26.26
C PHE A 690 -22.22 -47.50 -27.71
N CYS A 691 -22.09 -48.64 -28.41
CA CYS A 691 -21.82 -48.67 -29.85
C CYS A 691 -22.92 -47.96 -30.66
N PHE A 692 -24.19 -48.12 -30.25
CA PHE A 692 -25.33 -47.45 -30.88
C PHE A 692 -25.36 -45.94 -30.60
N ALA A 693 -25.07 -45.51 -29.37
CA ALA A 693 -24.93 -44.10 -29.02
C ALA A 693 -23.77 -43.43 -29.78
N LYS A 694 -22.63 -44.14 -29.92
CA LYS A 694 -21.47 -43.69 -30.71
C LYS A 694 -21.82 -43.53 -32.18
N PHE A 695 -22.62 -44.45 -32.73
CA PHE A 695 -23.13 -44.36 -34.11
C PHE A 695 -24.11 -43.20 -34.32
N ILE A 696 -25.07 -43.01 -33.41
CA ILE A 696 -26.00 -41.86 -33.44
C ILE A 696 -25.24 -40.54 -33.33
N PHE A 697 -24.23 -40.46 -32.47
CA PHE A 697 -23.43 -39.26 -32.29
C PHE A 697 -22.55 -38.95 -33.52
N LEU A 698 -21.97 -39.97 -34.16
CA LEU A 698 -21.25 -39.80 -35.43
C LEU A 698 -22.20 -39.35 -36.56
N ILE A 699 -23.43 -39.86 -36.60
CA ILE A 699 -24.47 -39.37 -37.50
C ILE A 699 -24.84 -37.92 -37.18
N TRP A 700 -24.99 -37.56 -35.91
CA TRP A 700 -25.26 -36.20 -35.47
C TRP A 700 -24.16 -35.21 -35.87
N LEU A 701 -22.89 -35.61 -35.76
CA LEU A 701 -21.74 -34.83 -36.25
C LEU A 701 -21.74 -34.63 -37.77
N VAL A 702 -22.30 -35.59 -38.52
CA VAL A 702 -22.36 -35.56 -39.99
C VAL A 702 -23.59 -34.79 -40.50
N ILE A 703 -24.60 -34.49 -39.67
CA ILE A 703 -25.79 -33.70 -40.05
C ILE A 703 -25.52 -32.20 -39.79
N PRO A 704 -25.09 -31.40 -40.79
CA PRO A 704 -24.63 -30.05 -40.58
C PRO A 704 -25.64 -29.09 -41.21
N HIS A 705 -26.78 -28.82 -40.56
CA HIS A 705 -27.52 -27.60 -40.91
C HIS A 705 -28.62 -27.12 -39.94
N MET A 706 -29.20 -27.94 -39.05
CA MET A 706 -30.45 -27.51 -38.36
C MET A 706 -30.35 -27.20 -36.86
N ILE A 707 -29.26 -27.56 -36.18
CA ILE A 707 -29.13 -27.35 -34.72
C ILE A 707 -28.21 -26.16 -34.38
N TYR A 708 -27.20 -25.89 -35.21
CA TYR A 708 -26.32 -24.73 -35.02
C TYR A 708 -27.06 -23.40 -35.24
N ASP A 709 -28.00 -23.31 -36.18
CA ASP A 709 -28.70 -22.06 -36.47
C ASP A 709 -29.62 -21.60 -35.31
N ASN A 710 -30.22 -22.52 -34.54
CA ASN A 710 -31.08 -22.14 -33.42
C ASN A 710 -30.30 -21.74 -32.15
N ILE A 711 -29.16 -22.38 -31.89
CA ILE A 711 -28.27 -22.00 -30.78
C ILE A 711 -27.52 -20.71 -31.13
N LEU A 712 -27.12 -20.53 -32.39
CA LEU A 712 -26.46 -19.30 -32.86
C LEU A 712 -27.45 -18.14 -33.02
N VAL A 713 -28.75 -18.36 -33.23
CA VAL A 713 -29.75 -17.29 -33.13
C VAL A 713 -29.96 -16.86 -31.68
N TYR A 714 -30.03 -17.79 -30.72
CA TYR A 714 -30.13 -17.42 -29.30
C TYR A 714 -28.85 -16.71 -28.80
N TYR A 715 -27.68 -17.23 -29.18
CA TYR A 715 -26.40 -16.59 -28.91
C TYR A 715 -26.24 -15.29 -29.70
N LYS A 716 -26.63 -15.19 -30.98
CA LYS A 716 -26.62 -13.91 -31.70
C LYS A 716 -27.59 -12.92 -31.11
N THR A 717 -28.79 -13.29 -30.68
CA THR A 717 -29.71 -12.28 -30.13
C THR A 717 -29.19 -11.72 -28.80
N ILE A 718 -28.63 -12.55 -27.93
CA ILE A 718 -28.06 -12.11 -26.64
C ILE A 718 -26.67 -11.46 -26.84
N HIS A 719 -25.82 -12.02 -27.70
CA HIS A 719 -24.50 -11.47 -28.04
C HIS A 719 -24.62 -10.19 -28.86
N GLN A 720 -25.60 -10.03 -29.77
CA GLN A 720 -25.87 -8.77 -30.45
C GLN A 720 -26.44 -7.74 -29.47
N PHE A 721 -27.22 -8.15 -28.46
CA PHE A 721 -27.68 -7.25 -27.40
C PHE A 721 -26.52 -6.77 -26.50
N ILE A 722 -25.58 -7.66 -26.17
CA ILE A 722 -24.38 -7.37 -25.36
C ILE A 722 -23.32 -6.61 -26.19
N LEU A 723 -23.09 -6.98 -27.44
CA LEU A 723 -22.15 -6.30 -28.35
C LEU A 723 -22.65 -4.93 -28.78
N ASN A 724 -23.97 -4.73 -29.01
CA ASN A 724 -24.53 -3.40 -29.24
C ASN A 724 -24.42 -2.48 -28.01
N TYR A 725 -24.13 -3.03 -26.83
CA TYR A 725 -23.92 -2.26 -25.61
C TYR A 725 -22.46 -1.87 -25.37
N PHE A 726 -21.49 -2.65 -25.89
CA PHE A 726 -20.06 -2.49 -25.57
C PHE A 726 -19.12 -2.31 -26.78
N GLN A 727 -19.58 -2.44 -28.02
CA GLN A 727 -18.75 -2.10 -29.19
C GLN A 727 -18.83 -0.59 -29.51
N PRO A 728 -17.71 0.03 -29.92
CA PRO A 728 -17.76 1.33 -30.58
C PRO A 728 -18.68 1.21 -31.79
N ASN A 729 -19.61 2.17 -31.98
CA ASN A 729 -20.59 2.12 -33.06
C ASN A 729 -19.88 1.88 -34.41
N PRO A 730 -20.15 0.78 -35.14
CA PRO A 730 -19.41 0.42 -36.36
C PRO A 730 -19.58 1.45 -37.48
N LYS A 731 -20.50 2.41 -37.32
CA LYS A 731 -20.62 3.58 -38.19
C LYS A 731 -19.43 4.55 -38.04
N PHE A 732 -18.86 4.69 -36.85
CA PHE A 732 -17.87 5.72 -36.54
C PHE A 732 -16.43 5.21 -36.49
N TYR A 733 -16.20 3.99 -36.01
CA TYR A 733 -14.86 3.51 -35.68
C TYR A 733 -14.38 2.36 -36.58
N ASN A 734 -13.07 2.26 -36.78
CA ASN A 734 -12.43 1.21 -37.58
C ASN A 734 -12.43 -0.15 -36.85
N ALA A 735 -12.21 -1.24 -37.59
CA ALA A 735 -12.24 -2.59 -37.03
C ALA A 735 -11.14 -2.86 -35.98
N LYS A 736 -10.05 -2.10 -36.05
CA LYS A 736 -8.89 -2.19 -35.14
C LYS A 736 -8.97 -1.20 -33.97
N ALA A 737 -10.12 -0.55 -33.76
CA ALA A 737 -10.32 0.42 -32.68
C ALA A 737 -9.89 -0.14 -31.31
N GLY A 738 -9.05 0.62 -30.61
CA GLY A 738 -8.51 0.24 -29.31
C GLY A 738 -7.30 -0.68 -29.34
N GLN A 739 -6.72 -1.03 -30.49
CA GLN A 739 -5.49 -1.81 -30.61
C GLN A 739 -4.28 -0.91 -30.90
N CYS A 740 -3.27 -0.88 -30.02
CA CYS A 740 -2.06 -0.07 -30.21
C CYS A 740 -1.04 -0.73 -31.15
N ILE A 741 -0.91 -2.06 -31.07
CA ILE A 741 -0.07 -2.88 -31.96
C ILE A 741 -0.94 -3.42 -33.09
N ILE A 742 -0.52 -3.17 -34.33
CA ILE A 742 -1.16 -3.65 -35.54
C ILE A 742 -0.06 -4.37 -36.32
N ASP A 743 -0.03 -5.71 -36.27
CA ASP A 743 1.03 -6.50 -36.93
C ASP A 743 0.74 -6.78 -38.41
N ASP A 744 -0.52 -6.62 -38.84
CA ASP A 744 -0.99 -6.89 -40.19
C ASP A 744 -0.99 -5.66 -41.11
N ALA A 745 -0.42 -4.52 -40.68
CA ALA A 745 -0.30 -3.35 -41.53
C ALA A 745 0.74 -3.54 -42.63
N ASN A 746 0.44 -3.00 -43.82
CA ASN A 746 1.31 -3.14 -45.00
C ASN A 746 2.62 -2.34 -44.88
N LEU A 747 2.57 -1.16 -44.25
CA LEU A 747 3.70 -0.24 -44.13
C LEU A 747 3.72 0.44 -42.74
N TYR A 748 4.93 0.65 -42.22
CA TYR A 748 5.17 1.33 -40.96
C TYR A 748 6.10 2.53 -41.15
N ASP A 749 5.96 3.55 -40.30
CA ASP A 749 6.92 4.64 -40.18
C ASP A 749 8.22 4.16 -39.49
N GLN A 750 9.24 5.04 -39.43
CA GLN A 750 10.51 4.76 -38.74
C GLN A 750 10.36 4.47 -37.23
N TYR A 751 9.18 4.74 -36.66
CA TYR A 751 8.83 4.52 -35.27
C TYR A 751 7.86 3.32 -35.13
N SER A 752 7.75 2.46 -36.14
CA SER A 752 6.89 1.26 -36.10
C SER A 752 5.40 1.54 -35.88
N ASN A 753 4.90 2.72 -36.27
CA ASN A 753 3.47 3.00 -36.37
C ASN A 753 2.98 2.73 -37.79
N PRO A 754 1.81 2.10 -38.00
CA PRO A 754 1.24 1.92 -39.34
C PRO A 754 1.08 3.25 -40.10
N LEU A 755 1.37 3.32 -41.39
CA LEU A 755 1.18 4.54 -42.19
C LEU A 755 -0.28 4.75 -42.63
N ASP A 756 -1.03 3.67 -42.85
CA ASP A 756 -2.38 3.76 -43.42
C ASP A 756 -3.42 4.25 -42.38
N ARG A 757 -4.34 5.10 -42.83
CA ARG A 757 -5.38 5.73 -41.97
C ARG A 757 -6.53 4.78 -41.58
N GLU A 758 -6.58 3.59 -42.17
CA GLU A 758 -7.53 2.54 -41.78
C GLU A 758 -7.26 2.00 -40.36
N TYR A 759 -6.06 2.25 -39.83
CA TYR A 759 -5.63 1.89 -38.48
C TYR A 759 -5.81 3.04 -37.47
N ASP A 760 -6.42 4.15 -37.87
CA ASP A 760 -6.87 5.19 -36.93
C ASP A 760 -8.07 4.67 -36.12
N LEU A 761 -8.42 5.32 -35.02
CA LEU A 761 -9.63 5.00 -34.25
C LEU A 761 -10.90 5.23 -35.09
N GLY A 762 -11.01 6.40 -35.71
CA GLY A 762 -12.19 6.82 -36.49
C GLY A 762 -12.07 6.55 -37.99
N ARG A 763 -13.19 6.20 -38.63
CA ARG A 763 -13.29 6.10 -40.10
C ARG A 763 -13.23 7.48 -40.75
N ASP A 764 -12.64 7.55 -41.95
CA ASP A 764 -12.68 8.76 -42.77
C ASP A 764 -14.14 9.14 -43.09
N GLY A 765 -14.49 10.42 -42.94
CA GLY A 765 -15.86 10.94 -43.13
C GLY A 765 -16.92 10.50 -42.09
N ALA A 766 -16.58 9.72 -41.06
CA ALA A 766 -17.57 9.24 -40.09
C ALA A 766 -18.21 10.37 -39.24
N PHE A 767 -17.50 11.46 -39.02
CA PHE A 767 -17.89 12.53 -38.11
C PHE A 767 -18.51 13.73 -38.83
N VAL A 768 -19.03 13.54 -40.05
CA VAL A 768 -19.81 14.56 -40.76
C VAL A 768 -20.97 15.05 -39.89
N GLY A 769 -21.02 16.35 -39.66
CA GLY A 769 -22.00 17.02 -38.80
C GLY A 769 -21.50 17.33 -37.39
N TYR A 770 -20.36 16.79 -36.96
CA TYR A 770 -19.71 17.16 -35.71
C TYR A 770 -18.82 18.39 -35.92
N ARG A 771 -18.89 19.34 -34.99
CA ARG A 771 -18.15 20.60 -35.05
C ARG A 771 -17.16 20.71 -33.90
N ILE A 772 -15.93 21.11 -34.23
CA ILE A 772 -14.84 21.38 -33.29
C ILE A 772 -14.55 22.88 -33.31
N LEU A 773 -14.61 23.52 -32.14
CA LEU A 773 -14.14 24.90 -31.96
C LEU A 773 -12.75 24.87 -31.35
N ILE A 774 -11.77 25.45 -32.03
CA ILE A 774 -10.38 25.56 -31.56
C ILE A 774 -10.13 26.99 -31.10
N GLY A 775 -9.83 27.15 -29.81
CA GLY A 775 -9.28 28.38 -29.25
C GLY A 775 -7.75 28.32 -29.25
N GLN A 776 -7.10 28.92 -30.25
CA GLN A 776 -5.65 29.01 -30.34
C GLN A 776 -5.17 30.30 -29.68
N PHE A 777 -4.93 30.27 -28.37
CA PHE A 777 -4.49 31.46 -27.60
C PHE A 777 -2.97 31.59 -27.53
N TYR A 778 -2.24 30.50 -27.77
CA TYR A 778 -0.82 30.57 -28.03
C TYR A 778 -0.56 31.28 -29.37
N LYS A 779 0.23 32.36 -29.35
CA LYS A 779 0.38 33.31 -30.47
C LYS A 779 1.11 32.72 -31.69
N SER A 780 1.84 31.64 -31.51
CA SER A 780 2.66 30.99 -32.53
C SER A 780 2.09 29.63 -32.94
N GLY A 781 2.50 29.13 -34.10
CA GLY A 781 2.13 27.79 -34.57
C GLY A 781 1.06 27.77 -35.66
N ASP A 782 1.25 26.89 -36.64
CA ASP A 782 0.33 26.68 -37.77
C ASP A 782 -0.65 25.54 -37.47
N MET A 783 -1.95 25.82 -37.56
CA MET A 783 -3.02 24.84 -37.32
C MET A 783 -3.50 24.15 -38.60
N LYS A 784 -2.92 24.45 -39.76
CA LYS A 784 -3.35 23.89 -41.05
C LYS A 784 -3.33 22.35 -41.05
N ALA A 785 -2.21 21.73 -40.68
CA ALA A 785 -2.08 20.27 -40.71
C ALA A 785 -3.01 19.55 -39.71
N PRO A 786 -3.14 19.99 -38.43
CA PRO A 786 -4.15 19.44 -37.53
C PRO A 786 -5.59 19.59 -38.05
N ILE A 787 -5.95 20.74 -38.63
CA ILE A 787 -7.30 20.99 -39.16
C ILE A 787 -7.60 20.06 -40.33
N GLU A 788 -6.70 19.97 -41.31
CA GLU A 788 -6.86 19.08 -42.48
C GLU A 788 -7.02 17.62 -42.04
N ALA A 789 -6.27 17.16 -41.02
CA ALA A 789 -6.38 15.81 -40.48
C ALA A 789 -7.76 15.53 -39.84
N LEU A 790 -8.37 16.51 -39.17
CA LEU A 790 -9.71 16.40 -38.59
C LEU A 790 -10.81 16.43 -39.67
N GLU A 791 -10.65 17.28 -40.69
CA GLU A 791 -11.58 17.38 -41.82
C GLU A 791 -11.67 16.07 -42.62
N ILE A 792 -10.56 15.33 -42.74
CA ILE A 792 -10.53 13.98 -43.33
C ILE A 792 -11.48 13.02 -42.59
N LYS A 793 -11.60 13.12 -41.26
CA LYS A 793 -12.56 12.33 -40.47
C LYS A 793 -13.99 12.84 -40.54
N GLY A 794 -14.21 13.99 -41.18
CA GLY A 794 -15.53 14.60 -41.41
C GLY A 794 -15.89 15.72 -40.43
N PHE A 795 -15.00 16.09 -39.51
CA PHE A 795 -15.26 17.21 -38.59
C PHE A 795 -15.29 18.54 -39.32
N SER A 796 -16.21 19.43 -38.95
CA SER A 796 -16.16 20.84 -39.33
C SER A 796 -15.42 21.62 -38.25
N VAL A 797 -14.32 22.26 -38.59
CA VAL A 797 -13.43 22.90 -37.61
C VAL A 797 -13.44 24.42 -37.79
N LYS A 798 -13.62 25.15 -36.68
CA LYS A 798 -13.45 26.60 -36.64
C LYS A 798 -12.31 26.96 -35.69
N ASN A 799 -11.28 27.65 -36.19
CA ASN A 799 -10.17 28.14 -35.38
C ASN A 799 -10.36 29.64 -35.08
N VAL A 800 -10.29 30.02 -33.81
CA VAL A 800 -10.39 31.40 -33.33
C VAL A 800 -9.16 31.75 -32.47
N LYS A 801 -8.73 33.01 -32.55
CA LYS A 801 -7.51 33.49 -31.87
C LYS A 801 -7.77 34.39 -30.66
N HIS A 802 -9.02 34.82 -30.47
CA HIS A 802 -9.41 35.71 -29.38
C HIS A 802 -10.42 35.03 -28.46
N GLU A 803 -10.26 35.17 -27.15
CA GLU A 803 -11.12 34.54 -26.13
C GLU A 803 -12.58 34.98 -26.26
N ILE A 804 -12.84 36.23 -26.66
CA ILE A 804 -14.19 36.77 -26.86
C ILE A 804 -14.92 36.04 -27.98
N ASP A 805 -14.24 35.78 -29.10
CA ASP A 805 -14.80 35.04 -30.22
C ASP A 805 -15.11 33.59 -29.82
N PHE A 806 -14.20 32.96 -29.08
CA PHE A 806 -14.40 31.61 -28.57
C PHE A 806 -15.62 31.50 -27.63
N ILE A 807 -15.78 32.46 -26.72
CA ILE A 807 -16.93 32.54 -25.82
C ILE A 807 -18.24 32.73 -26.60
N SER A 808 -18.25 33.62 -27.59
CA SER A 808 -19.42 33.88 -28.45
C SER A 808 -19.83 32.61 -29.21
N GLU A 809 -18.85 31.91 -29.79
CA GLU A 809 -19.07 30.67 -30.54
C GLU A 809 -19.55 29.53 -29.65
N LEU A 810 -18.95 29.30 -28.47
CA LEU A 810 -19.41 28.25 -27.56
C LEU A 810 -20.85 28.46 -27.10
N ARG A 811 -21.25 29.70 -26.80
CA ARG A 811 -22.62 30.03 -26.38
C ARG A 811 -23.68 29.79 -27.45
N SER A 812 -23.27 29.66 -28.71
CA SER A 812 -24.18 29.30 -29.80
C SER A 812 -24.64 27.83 -29.76
N ASN A 813 -24.07 26.99 -28.87
CA ASN A 813 -24.40 25.57 -28.70
C ASN A 813 -24.31 24.71 -29.97
N HIS A 814 -23.52 25.14 -30.96
CA HIS A 814 -23.35 24.41 -32.22
C HIS A 814 -22.16 23.42 -32.22
N TYR A 815 -21.32 23.45 -31.18
CA TYR A 815 -20.09 22.68 -31.13
C TYR A 815 -20.22 21.49 -30.18
N GLN A 816 -19.62 20.35 -30.55
CA GLN A 816 -19.58 19.15 -29.71
C GLN A 816 -18.26 19.04 -28.96
N ILE A 817 -17.18 19.61 -29.51
CA ILE A 817 -15.84 19.57 -28.93
C ILE A 817 -15.25 20.98 -28.91
N ALA A 818 -14.66 21.34 -27.78
CA ALA A 818 -13.88 22.55 -27.59
C ALA A 818 -12.41 22.20 -27.37
N TRP A 819 -11.52 22.64 -28.27
CA TRP A 819 -10.08 22.59 -28.06
C TRP A 819 -9.59 23.92 -27.48
N VAL A 820 -8.69 23.85 -26.51
CA VAL A 820 -8.08 25.02 -25.89
C VAL A 820 -6.57 24.86 -25.88
N ILE A 821 -5.89 25.66 -26.71
CA ILE A 821 -4.42 25.75 -26.74
C ILE A 821 -4.02 26.92 -25.85
N SER A 822 -3.52 26.58 -24.66
CA SER A 822 -3.27 27.52 -23.57
C SER A 822 -2.19 28.53 -23.91
N SER A 823 -2.38 29.76 -23.43
CA SER A 823 -1.36 30.82 -23.45
C SER A 823 -0.84 31.13 -22.03
N SER A 824 -0.02 32.18 -21.91
CA SER A 824 0.58 32.66 -20.66
C SER A 824 -0.35 33.45 -19.74
N SER A 825 -1.56 33.80 -20.20
CA SER A 825 -2.54 34.59 -19.43
C SER A 825 -3.96 34.29 -19.89
N ILE A 826 -4.96 34.63 -19.08
CA ILE A 826 -6.37 34.64 -19.49
C ILE A 826 -6.84 36.09 -19.41
N ASP A 827 -7.33 36.63 -20.51
CA ASP A 827 -7.73 38.05 -20.59
C ASP A 827 -9.21 38.25 -20.23
N SER A 828 -10.07 37.27 -20.53
CA SER A 828 -11.52 37.33 -20.29
C SER A 828 -11.93 36.62 -19.00
N LYS A 829 -12.52 37.37 -18.07
CA LYS A 829 -13.06 36.84 -16.81
C LYS A 829 -14.14 35.77 -16.99
N SER A 830 -14.84 35.76 -18.13
CA SER A 830 -15.95 34.84 -18.41
C SER A 830 -15.55 33.60 -19.20
N PHE A 831 -14.28 33.48 -19.60
CA PHE A 831 -13.80 32.36 -20.41
C PHE A 831 -14.00 31.03 -19.69
N ILE A 832 -13.45 30.91 -18.47
CA ILE A 832 -13.45 29.66 -17.72
C ILE A 832 -14.85 29.24 -17.29
N SER A 833 -15.70 30.19 -16.88
CA SER A 833 -17.10 29.87 -16.55
C SER A 833 -17.85 29.33 -17.77
N THR A 834 -17.66 29.95 -18.94
CA THR A 834 -18.31 29.49 -20.19
C THR A 834 -17.83 28.09 -20.60
N LEU A 835 -16.53 27.80 -20.45
CA LEU A 835 -15.98 26.47 -20.76
C LEU A 835 -16.45 25.40 -19.77
N ILE A 836 -16.57 25.75 -18.49
CA ILE A 836 -17.15 24.89 -17.45
C ILE A 836 -18.60 24.56 -17.75
N ASP A 837 -19.39 25.55 -18.17
CA ASP A 837 -20.80 25.36 -18.53
C ASP A 837 -20.92 24.47 -19.75
N PHE A 838 -20.11 24.69 -20.78
CA PHE A 838 -20.04 23.84 -21.98
C PHE A 838 -19.75 22.38 -21.62
N HIS A 839 -18.71 22.14 -20.80
CA HIS A 839 -18.35 20.79 -20.35
C HIS A 839 -19.43 20.13 -19.50
N SER A 840 -20.09 20.90 -18.62
CA SER A 840 -21.14 20.38 -17.73
C SER A 840 -22.42 19.98 -18.47
N ASN A 841 -22.62 20.52 -19.67
CA ASN A 841 -23.77 20.27 -20.55
C ASN A 841 -23.43 19.30 -21.71
N GLY A 842 -22.42 18.44 -21.53
CA GLY A 842 -22.10 17.34 -22.44
C GLY A 842 -21.07 17.68 -23.52
N GLY A 843 -20.61 18.93 -23.58
CA GLY A 843 -19.54 19.34 -24.49
C GLY A 843 -18.21 18.71 -24.11
N ALA A 844 -17.51 18.09 -25.06
CA ALA A 844 -16.21 17.48 -24.80
C ALA A 844 -15.09 18.52 -24.87
N VAL A 845 -14.08 18.42 -24.00
CA VAL A 845 -12.99 19.41 -23.92
C VAL A 845 -11.63 18.75 -24.17
N PHE A 846 -10.86 19.28 -25.12
CA PHE A 846 -9.46 18.93 -25.32
C PHE A 846 -8.57 20.09 -24.87
N LEU A 847 -7.83 19.90 -23.79
CA LEU A 847 -6.89 20.89 -23.27
C LEU A 847 -5.49 20.59 -23.79
N PHE A 848 -4.83 21.63 -24.27
CA PHE A 848 -3.45 21.63 -24.68
C PHE A 848 -2.70 22.62 -23.80
N ALA A 849 -1.68 22.12 -23.11
CA ALA A 849 -0.74 22.88 -22.32
C ALA A 849 0.68 22.54 -22.74
N ASP A 850 1.62 23.37 -22.34
CA ASP A 850 3.06 23.14 -22.52
C ASP A 850 3.75 23.62 -21.23
N ASN A 851 5.00 24.06 -21.25
CA ASN A 851 5.68 24.61 -20.08
C ASN A 851 5.02 25.88 -19.50
N VAL A 852 5.19 26.09 -18.19
CA VAL A 852 4.80 27.34 -17.52
C VAL A 852 5.54 28.53 -18.16
N PRO A 853 4.87 29.62 -18.55
CA PRO A 853 3.49 30.00 -18.20
C PRO A 853 2.39 29.57 -19.17
N TYR A 854 2.68 28.85 -20.26
CA TYR A 854 1.73 28.44 -21.32
C TYR A 854 0.75 27.34 -20.90
N VAL A 855 0.25 27.44 -19.68
CA VAL A 855 -0.69 26.53 -19.02
C VAL A 855 -1.97 27.22 -18.58
N SER A 856 -2.05 28.56 -18.68
CA SER A 856 -2.99 29.37 -17.89
C SER A 856 -4.45 28.94 -18.05
N HIS A 857 -4.89 28.71 -19.29
CA HIS A 857 -6.27 28.31 -19.59
C HIS A 857 -6.59 26.90 -19.07
N ALA A 858 -5.77 25.91 -19.44
CA ALA A 858 -5.94 24.54 -19.01
C ALA A 858 -5.85 24.39 -17.49
N SER A 859 -4.86 25.02 -16.87
CA SER A 859 -4.62 24.98 -15.42
C SER A 859 -5.80 25.58 -14.63
N GLU A 860 -6.31 26.75 -15.03
CA GLU A 860 -7.44 27.39 -14.33
C GLU A 860 -8.76 26.61 -14.50
N PHE A 861 -9.01 26.03 -15.68
CA PHE A 861 -10.17 25.16 -15.91
C PHE A 861 -10.07 23.88 -15.07
N LEU A 862 -8.92 23.20 -15.11
CA LEU A 862 -8.67 21.96 -14.37
C LEU A 862 -8.69 22.19 -12.86
N TYR A 863 -8.21 23.33 -12.38
CA TYR A 863 -8.27 23.70 -10.97
C TYR A 863 -9.71 23.83 -10.50
N LYS A 864 -10.55 24.59 -11.23
CA LYS A 864 -11.96 24.79 -10.86
C LYS A 864 -12.81 23.54 -10.99
N LYS A 865 -12.56 22.66 -11.97
CA LYS A 865 -13.35 21.44 -12.17
C LYS A 865 -12.86 20.24 -11.37
N PHE A 866 -11.54 20.08 -11.24
CA PHE A 866 -10.92 18.85 -10.76
C PHE A 866 -9.87 19.08 -9.65
N GLY A 867 -9.54 20.33 -9.32
CA GLY A 867 -8.49 20.64 -8.34
C GLY A 867 -7.07 20.33 -8.84
N ILE A 868 -6.86 20.31 -10.17
CA ILE A 868 -5.55 20.04 -10.78
C ILE A 868 -4.94 21.36 -11.26
N VAL A 869 -3.69 21.60 -10.90
CA VAL A 869 -2.87 22.73 -11.40
C VAL A 869 -1.80 22.16 -12.30
N LEU A 870 -1.45 22.84 -13.39
CA LEU A 870 -0.33 22.44 -14.23
C LEU A 870 0.94 23.17 -13.83
N ALA A 871 2.05 22.42 -13.69
CA ALA A 871 3.34 22.95 -13.32
C ALA A 871 4.46 22.32 -14.16
N GLY A 872 5.62 22.98 -14.21
CA GLY A 872 6.80 22.43 -14.89
C GLY A 872 7.22 23.19 -16.15
N ASP A 873 8.51 23.07 -16.43
CA ASP A 873 9.17 23.53 -17.65
C ASP A 873 10.24 22.50 -18.03
N TYR A 874 9.77 21.31 -18.40
CA TYR A 874 10.64 20.17 -18.65
C TYR A 874 10.97 20.09 -20.14
N GLN A 875 12.24 19.82 -20.44
CA GLN A 875 12.68 19.54 -21.80
C GLN A 875 12.24 18.13 -22.19
N GLY A 876 11.30 18.07 -23.13
CA GLY A 876 10.89 16.83 -23.78
C GLY A 876 11.81 16.52 -24.96
N ASN A 877 11.22 16.57 -26.15
CA ASN A 877 11.80 16.23 -27.45
C ASN A 877 12.20 14.75 -27.56
N LYS A 878 11.46 13.85 -26.91
CA LYS A 878 11.65 12.40 -26.99
C LYS A 878 10.36 11.71 -27.41
N THR A 879 10.47 10.40 -27.58
CA THR A 879 9.39 9.53 -28.03
C THR A 879 9.00 8.58 -26.91
N LEU A 880 7.71 8.57 -26.58
CA LEU A 880 7.07 7.62 -25.69
C LEU A 880 6.84 6.32 -26.44
N ALA A 881 6.94 5.18 -25.75
CA ALA A 881 6.70 3.87 -26.35
C ALA A 881 5.51 3.16 -25.68
N PHE A 882 4.74 2.43 -26.47
CA PHE A 882 3.64 1.63 -25.97
C PHE A 882 4.13 0.51 -25.05
N ASN A 883 3.40 0.28 -23.97
CA ASN A 883 3.45 -0.89 -23.10
C ASN A 883 2.03 -1.08 -22.55
N GLU A 884 1.50 -2.31 -22.46
CA GLU A 884 0.11 -2.53 -22.00
C GLU A 884 -0.18 -1.83 -20.66
N ASP A 885 0.76 -1.91 -19.71
CA ASP A 885 0.70 -1.23 -18.39
C ASP A 885 1.60 0.02 -18.30
N GLY A 886 1.84 0.69 -19.43
CA GLY A 886 2.76 1.83 -19.54
C GLY A 886 2.33 3.09 -18.79
N TYR A 887 1.12 3.15 -18.22
CA TYR A 887 0.52 4.35 -17.62
C TYR A 887 1.37 5.01 -16.52
N PHE A 888 2.22 4.24 -15.84
CA PHE A 888 3.05 4.70 -14.71
C PHE A 888 4.56 4.60 -14.97
N GLN A 889 4.96 4.29 -16.20
CA GLN A 889 6.36 4.10 -16.56
C GLN A 889 6.87 5.33 -17.32
N ALA A 890 8.02 5.87 -16.90
CA ALA A 890 8.63 7.01 -17.59
C ALA A 890 8.88 6.69 -19.07
N GLY A 891 8.44 7.59 -19.96
CA GLY A 891 8.59 7.44 -21.40
C GLY A 891 7.64 6.41 -22.02
N ARG A 892 6.51 6.10 -21.38
CA ARG A 892 5.57 5.08 -21.85
C ARG A 892 4.12 5.56 -21.79
N PHE A 893 3.28 4.93 -22.60
CA PHE A 893 1.82 5.07 -22.54
C PHE A 893 1.17 3.69 -22.53
N GLY A 894 0.02 3.60 -21.85
CA GLY A 894 -0.73 2.36 -21.68
C GLY A 894 -1.76 2.10 -22.78
N GLN A 895 -2.52 1.02 -22.66
CA GLN A 895 -3.61 0.70 -23.57
C GLN A 895 -4.77 1.71 -23.48
N HIS A 896 -5.13 2.39 -24.57
CA HIS A 896 -6.32 3.24 -24.59
C HIS A 896 -6.81 3.49 -26.02
N GLU A 897 -8.12 3.74 -26.21
CA GLU A 897 -8.72 4.00 -27.54
C GLU A 897 -8.02 5.16 -28.29
N ILE A 898 -7.54 6.18 -27.57
CA ILE A 898 -6.83 7.31 -28.18
C ILE A 898 -5.47 6.93 -28.79
N PHE A 899 -4.90 5.80 -28.37
CA PHE A 899 -3.61 5.29 -28.88
C PHE A 899 -3.79 4.18 -29.92
N THR A 900 -4.99 4.00 -30.48
CA THR A 900 -5.26 3.05 -31.57
C THR A 900 -4.24 3.25 -32.70
N GLY A 901 -3.52 2.19 -33.09
CA GLY A 901 -2.51 2.19 -34.12
C GLY A 901 -1.25 3.00 -33.78
N ILE A 902 -0.96 3.24 -32.50
CA ILE A 902 0.22 3.99 -32.06
C ILE A 902 1.07 3.10 -31.16
N LYS A 903 2.28 2.80 -31.63
CA LYS A 903 3.33 2.11 -30.88
C LYS A 903 4.34 3.09 -30.27
N HIS A 904 4.54 4.24 -30.91
CA HIS A 904 5.44 5.28 -30.43
C HIS A 904 4.83 6.67 -30.64
N LEU A 905 4.89 7.52 -29.61
CA LEU A 905 4.27 8.84 -29.57
C LEU A 905 5.29 9.95 -29.24
N PHE A 906 5.37 11.02 -30.03
CA PHE A 906 6.21 12.18 -29.68
C PHE A 906 5.61 12.96 -28.50
N GLU A 907 6.41 13.27 -27.47
CA GLU A 907 5.89 13.86 -26.22
C GLU A 907 5.70 15.37 -26.25
N GLY A 908 6.27 16.07 -27.25
CA GLY A 908 6.38 17.54 -27.30
C GLY A 908 7.83 17.98 -27.14
N VAL A 909 8.16 19.23 -27.43
CA VAL A 909 9.53 19.78 -27.27
C VAL A 909 9.79 20.21 -25.82
N THR A 910 8.80 20.86 -25.23
CA THR A 910 8.70 21.18 -23.81
C THR A 910 7.39 20.60 -23.28
N ILE A 911 7.31 20.35 -21.97
CA ILE A 911 6.11 19.81 -21.33
C ILE A 911 5.91 20.38 -19.92
N CYS A 912 4.65 20.44 -19.49
CA CYS A 912 4.27 20.52 -18.07
C CYS A 912 3.78 19.16 -17.56
N HIS A 913 3.29 19.11 -16.32
CA HIS A 913 2.55 17.97 -15.77
C HIS A 913 1.46 18.43 -14.79
N PRO A 914 0.44 17.57 -14.54
CA PRO A 914 -0.63 17.86 -13.59
C PRO A 914 -0.22 17.59 -12.14
N VAL A 915 -0.43 18.58 -11.28
CA VAL A 915 -0.26 18.55 -9.83
C VAL A 915 -1.62 18.61 -9.15
N TYR A 916 -1.93 17.59 -8.34
CA TYR A 916 -3.23 17.48 -7.66
C TYR A 916 -3.23 18.27 -6.35
N SER A 917 -4.20 19.16 -6.16
CA SER A 917 -4.42 19.86 -4.90
C SER A 917 -5.05 18.91 -3.86
N MET A 918 -4.61 19.02 -2.60
CA MET A 918 -4.99 18.15 -1.47
C MET A 918 -6.49 18.22 -1.08
N LEU A 919 -7.30 19.08 -1.70
CA LEU A 919 -8.56 19.57 -1.13
C LEU A 919 -9.86 19.20 -1.88
N THR A 920 -9.84 18.37 -2.92
CA THR A 920 -11.09 18.04 -3.64
C THR A 920 -11.29 16.54 -3.89
N ASN A 921 -12.55 16.12 -3.76
CA ASN A 921 -13.07 14.80 -4.08
C ASN A 921 -12.54 14.34 -5.44
N ARG A 922 -11.68 13.30 -5.47
CA ARG A 922 -11.05 12.80 -6.71
C ARG A 922 -12.12 12.23 -7.64
N ARG A 923 -12.64 13.04 -8.56
CA ARG A 923 -13.34 12.56 -9.75
C ARG A 923 -12.34 11.76 -10.60
N SER A 924 -12.78 10.66 -11.22
CA SER A 924 -11.92 9.69 -11.94
C SER A 924 -11.23 10.28 -13.18
N ILE A 925 -10.14 11.03 -12.97
CA ILE A 925 -9.17 11.34 -14.02
C ILE A 925 -8.15 10.20 -14.07
N THR A 926 -7.90 9.68 -15.26
CA THR A 926 -7.00 8.56 -15.52
C THR A 926 -5.75 9.05 -16.24
N THR A 927 -4.58 8.67 -15.75
CA THR A 927 -3.32 8.87 -16.48
C THR A 927 -3.22 7.88 -17.63
N LEU A 928 -2.96 8.40 -18.84
CA LEU A 928 -2.86 7.60 -20.06
C LEU A 928 -1.42 7.47 -20.54
N ALA A 929 -0.59 8.49 -20.32
CA ALA A 929 0.84 8.48 -20.63
C ALA A 929 1.67 9.20 -19.56
N THR A 930 2.87 8.69 -19.34
CA THR A 930 3.89 9.30 -18.49
C THR A 930 5.08 9.70 -19.37
N ALA A 931 5.47 10.97 -19.29
CA ALA A 931 6.55 11.53 -20.07
C ALA A 931 7.92 10.94 -19.68
N THR A 932 8.94 11.23 -20.47
CA THR A 932 10.29 10.70 -20.23
C THR A 932 10.97 11.24 -18.97
N ASP A 933 10.44 12.31 -18.38
CA ASP A 933 10.84 12.83 -17.07
C ASP A 933 10.22 12.07 -15.89
N GLY A 934 9.27 11.16 -16.16
CA GLY A 934 8.57 10.37 -15.16
C GLY A 934 7.27 10.98 -14.64
N ASN A 935 6.84 12.13 -15.16
CA ASN A 935 5.58 12.76 -14.76
C ASN A 935 4.43 12.47 -15.74
N PRO A 936 3.16 12.45 -15.30
CA PRO A 936 2.02 12.31 -16.19
C PRO A 936 1.99 13.43 -17.25
N CYS A 937 1.80 13.08 -18.52
CA CYS A 937 1.77 14.07 -19.61
C CYS A 937 0.50 14.00 -20.47
N ILE A 938 -0.23 12.88 -20.40
CA ILE A 938 -1.56 12.75 -21.03
C ILE A 938 -2.51 12.15 -19.99
N ILE A 939 -3.59 12.87 -19.69
CA ILE A 939 -4.64 12.42 -18.77
C ILE A 939 -6.00 12.54 -19.46
N ALA A 940 -6.96 11.72 -19.06
CA ALA A 940 -8.32 11.78 -19.57
C ALA A 940 -9.37 11.62 -18.47
N PHE A 941 -10.54 12.17 -18.72
CA PHE A 941 -11.75 12.00 -17.92
C PHE A 941 -12.83 11.39 -18.82
N ASP A 942 -13.26 10.19 -18.48
CA ASP A 942 -14.42 9.56 -19.09
C ASP A 942 -15.58 9.59 -18.07
N PRO A 943 -16.64 10.38 -18.32
CA PRO A 943 -17.73 10.55 -17.38
C PRO A 943 -18.48 9.23 -17.15
N PRO A 944 -18.94 8.95 -15.92
CA PRO A 944 -19.71 7.74 -15.63
C PRO A 944 -21.04 7.73 -16.38
N ILE A 945 -21.58 6.53 -16.62
CA ILE A 945 -22.86 6.33 -17.31
C ILE A 945 -23.97 7.12 -16.61
N GLY A 946 -24.68 7.96 -17.36
CA GLY A 946 -25.75 8.83 -16.85
C GLY A 946 -25.31 10.23 -16.40
N SER A 947 -24.03 10.56 -16.50
CA SER A 947 -23.53 11.93 -16.32
C SER A 947 -23.91 12.82 -17.50
N THR A 948 -24.22 14.09 -17.22
CA THR A 948 -24.39 15.12 -18.26
C THR A 948 -23.06 15.76 -18.67
N GLU A 949 -21.96 15.45 -17.98
CA GLU A 949 -20.64 16.02 -18.32
C GLU A 949 -20.07 15.39 -19.59
N GLY A 950 -19.33 16.18 -20.38
CA GLY A 950 -18.59 15.68 -21.54
C GLY A 950 -17.30 14.95 -21.16
N ARG A 951 -16.69 14.29 -22.15
CA ARG A 951 -15.34 13.73 -22.02
C ARG A 951 -14.29 14.82 -22.03
N LEU A 952 -13.17 14.56 -21.36
CA LEU A 952 -12.02 15.47 -21.39
C LEU A 952 -10.70 14.72 -21.63
N CYS A 953 -9.81 15.37 -22.38
CA CYS A 953 -8.43 14.95 -22.57
C CYS A 953 -7.51 16.15 -22.34
N LEU A 954 -6.38 15.94 -21.67
CA LEU A 954 -5.30 16.92 -21.55
C LEU A 954 -4.03 16.33 -22.17
N ASP A 955 -3.37 17.12 -23.00
CA ASP A 955 -1.98 16.91 -23.44
C ASP A 955 -1.10 18.04 -22.90
N CYS A 956 -0.02 17.68 -22.21
CA CYS A 956 0.90 18.59 -21.57
C CYS A 956 2.09 19.04 -22.44
N GLY A 957 2.13 18.68 -23.73
CA GLY A 957 3.18 19.08 -24.67
C GLY A 957 2.68 19.55 -26.04
N PHE A 958 1.90 20.64 -26.08
CA PHE A 958 1.23 21.06 -27.32
C PHE A 958 2.18 21.44 -28.47
N THR A 959 3.46 21.68 -28.21
CA THR A 959 4.46 21.91 -29.27
C THR A 959 4.43 20.84 -30.37
N LYS A 960 3.98 19.61 -30.06
CA LYS A 960 3.78 18.55 -31.07
C LYS A 960 2.73 18.86 -32.15
N LEU A 961 1.80 19.80 -31.88
CA LEU A 961 0.84 20.30 -32.89
C LEU A 961 1.54 21.09 -34.00
N PHE A 962 2.67 21.71 -33.69
CA PHE A 962 3.34 22.69 -34.56
C PHE A 962 4.72 22.24 -35.02
N ILE A 963 5.39 21.44 -34.22
CA ILE A 963 6.75 20.95 -34.43
C ILE A 963 6.66 19.43 -34.53
N ASN A 964 7.28 18.86 -35.56
CA ASN A 964 7.37 17.40 -35.73
C ASN A 964 6.00 16.70 -35.85
N TRP A 965 4.99 17.33 -36.45
CA TRP A 965 3.63 16.78 -36.65
C TRP A 965 3.59 15.35 -37.22
N ASN A 966 4.47 15.04 -38.16
CA ASN A 966 4.56 13.71 -38.78
C ASN A 966 5.52 12.75 -38.03
N SER A 967 5.95 13.09 -36.82
CA SER A 967 6.85 12.26 -36.01
C SER A 967 6.06 11.42 -35.03
N ALA A 968 6.51 10.16 -34.87
CA ALA A 968 6.06 9.18 -33.88
C ALA A 968 4.58 9.36 -33.53
N GLY A 969 3.67 8.95 -34.42
CA GLY A 969 2.24 8.80 -34.11
C GLY A 969 1.43 10.08 -33.80
N THR A 970 2.03 11.28 -33.82
CA THR A 970 1.40 12.53 -33.37
C THR A 970 0.10 12.84 -34.11
N ALA A 971 0.12 12.83 -35.45
CA ALA A 971 -1.08 13.08 -36.26
C ALA A 971 -2.23 12.12 -35.93
N ARG A 972 -1.92 10.82 -35.77
CA ARG A 972 -2.90 9.79 -35.40
C ARG A 972 -3.44 9.98 -33.99
N PHE A 973 -2.58 10.32 -33.01
CA PHE A 973 -3.00 10.59 -31.64
C PHE A 973 -4.03 11.71 -31.57
N ILE A 974 -3.76 12.83 -32.24
CA ILE A 974 -4.64 14.01 -32.23
C ILE A 974 -6.00 13.70 -32.86
N VAL A 975 -6.00 12.97 -33.97
CA VAL A 975 -7.23 12.52 -34.63
C VAL A 975 -8.00 11.53 -33.74
N ASN A 976 -7.33 10.53 -33.19
CA ASN A 976 -7.94 9.52 -32.32
C ASN A 976 -8.54 10.14 -31.06
N ALA A 977 -7.82 11.03 -30.38
CA ALA A 977 -8.31 11.74 -29.22
C ALA A 977 -9.58 12.53 -29.54
N SER A 978 -9.67 13.13 -30.73
CA SER A 978 -10.86 13.87 -31.17
C SER A 978 -12.04 12.96 -31.51
N CYS A 979 -11.79 11.84 -32.18
CA CYS A 979 -12.79 10.81 -32.43
C CYS A 979 -13.31 10.17 -31.11
N TRP A 980 -12.46 10.07 -30.09
CA TRP A 980 -12.82 9.60 -28.77
C TRP A 980 -13.66 10.61 -27.98
N LEU A 981 -13.32 11.90 -28.06
CA LEU A 981 -14.06 13.00 -27.44
C LEU A 981 -15.46 13.18 -28.07
N ALA A 982 -15.61 12.90 -29.38
CA ALA A 982 -16.88 13.01 -30.11
C ALA A 982 -17.96 12.01 -29.66
N ARG A 983 -17.63 11.02 -28.82
CA ARG A 983 -18.60 10.02 -28.33
C ARG A 983 -19.57 10.70 -27.36
N ALA A 984 -20.68 11.22 -27.90
CA ALA A 984 -21.74 11.83 -27.11
C ALA A 984 -22.36 10.79 -26.15
N ALA A 985 -22.67 11.26 -24.93
CA ALA A 985 -23.45 10.54 -23.94
C ALA A 985 -24.77 10.02 -24.56
N LYS A 986 -25.13 8.78 -24.22
CA LYS A 986 -26.41 8.15 -24.61
C LYS A 986 -27.61 8.94 -24.11
#